data_AF-A0A956CMJ8-F1
#
_entry.id   AF-A0A956CMJ8-F1
#
_cell.length_a   1.000
_cell.length_b   1.000
_cell.length_c   1.000
_cell.angle_alpha   90.00
_cell.angle_beta   90.00
_cell.angle_gamma   90.00
#
_symmetry.space_group_name_H-M   'P 1'
#
loop_
_entity.id
_entity.type
_entity.pdbx_description
1 polymer ?
#
loop_
_entity_poly.entity_id
_entity_poly.type
_entity_poly.pdbx_seq_one_letter_code
_entity_poly.pdbx_strand_id
1 'polypeptide(L)'
;LRFGAQDDASAFAGPMASVAAREQFERALERARAGGATELARGVAPDGHAFAPPTLFALPDGVHHIDGYTNHELFGPNLHIEPVDSDEDAIAVLNASPVALAISVFTGDEARYARFVSATDTAIVNLNRSTNQASPRLPFGGTGTAGNFRPAGAHAPRNLAVPVATQRKVRGALVPDPKLAATLPTPDLDALEAQHGMEECKEAGRSPVEQRRPMSPRLPEGGRIAQSEQWLERLYGEGRMPMEKKPGVFDHLRSHGPWMVSVDDAPLSVLDAMSQTATLPAGFAHDEVVRCYIEGAFGDTLLHADDTTVGEHPAAVAYANFLRSRLRGLPHVSFVSSGAEANDKAYALAMAHRRSDKQRRLLAFEGSFHGRTLLPLQASHNPAKRAPFEFKGYEVEYASYAAWWTPDVPEPEDPENFVARVASGELGAVLEENLNGGDRLFVEELQSLVEVDRHLGTGDFFAAVIEPIQSEGGDRYATARFHRGLRALTRRHGVPLIYDEVQSGFGLGGTFAWHARFKLEKADGTPDTPDMVLFAKRAQVGVVMSAFEDPEPTYAHTASLVRGLIHAQSVADDQAEARGIEREVRERLEVVAKRYPMLVSRPRVTGYAVAFDLPSTDHLNRFLAQRFWRGVVVFAAGTRTVRYRLSRTFGTQEIETLFDAMDRSLAWLHANPGHTPPAWLDVAQFKVELDEGRDDVRVRRIRKDEADAVLEAVLELEARVYEPARRDDPAWLRMAFEEDGIAVVAEANVDGGWKLIGSALAAPLERAEAVEGPDRDPMLGKENTAYSLAITMDPEWRGIGLGRTLKREELRAARELRRADGAPRYRFLTGRNRMDQTAAMARINRSFGAHEVVVLDNQYGEASARASYYRIPLAAYAPVSRDGVHTKPPEGVDV
;
A
#
# COMPACT_ATOMS: atom_id res chain seq x y z
N LEU A 1 -0.27 -50.52 -16.17
CA LEU A 1 0.58 -49.59 -15.39
C LEU A 1 1.19 -50.37 -14.24
N ARG A 2 2.51 -50.27 -14.00
CA ARG A 2 3.17 -50.97 -12.89
C ARG A 2 3.24 -50.02 -11.70
N PHE A 3 2.54 -50.29 -10.62
CA PHE A 3 2.66 -49.51 -9.37
C PHE A 3 3.70 -50.18 -8.48
N GLY A 4 4.54 -49.41 -7.81
CA GLY A 4 5.68 -49.92 -7.04
C GLY A 4 6.21 -48.90 -6.04
N ALA A 5 7.21 -49.29 -5.25
CA ALA A 5 7.83 -48.38 -4.30
C ALA A 5 8.52 -47.21 -5.02
N GLN A 6 8.71 -46.08 -4.33
CA GLN A 6 9.28 -44.86 -4.94
C GLN A 6 10.72 -45.05 -5.47
N ASP A 7 11.41 -46.08 -4.98
CA ASP A 7 12.76 -46.48 -5.38
C ASP A 7 12.79 -47.55 -6.49
N ASP A 8 11.65 -48.12 -6.90
CA ASP A 8 11.55 -49.00 -8.06
C ASP A 8 11.49 -48.17 -9.36
N ALA A 9 12.63 -48.02 -10.04
CA ALA A 9 12.72 -47.29 -11.30
C ALA A 9 11.87 -47.87 -12.45
N SER A 10 11.33 -49.09 -12.30
CA SER A 10 10.39 -49.69 -13.25
C SER A 10 8.91 -49.42 -12.90
N ALA A 11 8.65 -48.76 -11.78
CA ALA A 11 7.31 -48.33 -11.39
C ALA A 11 6.89 -47.07 -12.18
N PHE A 12 5.67 -47.12 -12.70
CA PHE A 12 4.99 -45.98 -13.33
C PHE A 12 4.50 -44.97 -12.30
N ALA A 13 4.06 -45.43 -11.13
CA ALA A 13 3.55 -44.58 -10.05
C ALA A 13 3.71 -45.25 -8.67
N GLY A 14 3.85 -44.42 -7.63
CA GLY A 14 4.01 -44.82 -6.24
C GLY A 14 2.71 -45.13 -5.49
N PRO A 15 2.77 -45.36 -4.17
CA PRO A 15 1.57 -45.54 -3.33
C PRO A 15 0.75 -44.24 -3.23
N MET A 16 -0.48 -44.36 -2.73
CA MET A 16 -1.29 -43.20 -2.36
C MET A 16 -0.66 -42.41 -1.20
N ALA A 17 -1.03 -41.13 -1.08
CA ALA A 17 -0.42 -40.21 -0.11
C ALA A 17 -0.53 -40.66 1.36
N SER A 18 -1.56 -41.44 1.71
CA SER A 18 -1.72 -42.04 3.03
C SER A 18 -2.61 -43.28 2.99
N VAL A 19 -2.58 -44.07 4.07
CA VAL A 19 -3.51 -45.20 4.26
C VAL A 19 -4.95 -44.72 4.28
N ALA A 20 -5.22 -43.59 4.95
CA ALA A 20 -6.56 -42.99 5.02
C ALA A 20 -7.07 -42.57 3.62
N ALA A 21 -6.19 -42.02 2.77
CA ALA A 21 -6.52 -41.69 1.39
C ALA A 21 -6.84 -42.96 0.58
N ARG A 22 -6.07 -44.04 0.77
CA ARG A 22 -6.36 -45.34 0.16
C ARG A 22 -7.73 -45.87 0.59
N GLU A 23 -8.03 -45.85 1.88
CA GLU A 23 -9.32 -46.31 2.40
C GLU A 23 -10.49 -45.47 1.89
N GLN A 24 -10.31 -44.15 1.78
CA GLN A 24 -11.32 -43.27 1.18
C GLN A 24 -11.55 -43.60 -0.30
N PHE A 25 -10.48 -43.86 -1.04
CA PHE A 25 -10.55 -44.28 -2.44
C PHE A 25 -11.25 -45.64 -2.60
N GLU A 26 -10.89 -46.65 -1.79
CA GLU A 26 -11.55 -47.96 -1.82
C GLU A 26 -13.05 -47.86 -1.47
N ARG A 27 -13.42 -47.03 -0.47
CA ARG A 27 -14.84 -46.74 -0.18
C ARG A 27 -15.56 -46.14 -1.38
N ALA A 28 -14.92 -45.28 -2.16
CA ALA A 28 -15.52 -44.73 -3.38
C ALA A 28 -15.73 -45.82 -4.45
N LEU A 29 -14.78 -46.76 -4.59
CA LEU A 29 -14.95 -47.92 -5.49
C LEU A 29 -16.06 -48.86 -5.02
N GLU A 30 -16.23 -49.05 -3.71
CA GLU A 30 -17.35 -49.79 -3.14
C GLU A 30 -18.69 -49.11 -3.42
N ARG A 31 -18.74 -47.77 -3.31
CA ARG A 31 -19.91 -46.97 -3.70
C ARG A 31 -20.24 -47.13 -5.18
N ALA A 32 -19.24 -47.13 -6.06
CA ALA A 32 -19.43 -47.39 -7.48
C ALA A 32 -20.11 -48.76 -7.72
N ARG A 33 -19.59 -49.83 -7.10
CA ARG A 33 -20.16 -51.18 -7.20
C ARG A 33 -21.59 -51.24 -6.64
N ALA A 34 -21.83 -50.61 -5.48
CA ALA A 34 -23.16 -50.54 -4.88
C ALA A 34 -24.16 -49.74 -5.74
N GLY A 35 -23.68 -48.73 -6.47
CA GLY A 35 -24.44 -47.95 -7.45
C GLY A 35 -24.65 -48.67 -8.80
N GLY A 36 -24.26 -49.94 -8.92
CA GLY A 36 -24.46 -50.76 -10.11
C GLY A 36 -23.36 -50.66 -11.16
N ALA A 37 -22.24 -49.96 -10.89
CA ALA A 37 -21.13 -49.90 -11.82
C ALA A 37 -20.51 -51.29 -12.05
N THR A 38 -20.30 -51.64 -13.30
CA THR A 38 -19.69 -52.90 -13.73
C THR A 38 -18.18 -52.73 -13.81
N GLU A 39 -17.42 -53.54 -13.07
CA GLU A 39 -15.96 -53.53 -13.14
C GLU A 39 -15.49 -54.13 -14.46
N LEU A 40 -14.90 -53.30 -15.33
CA LEU A 40 -14.40 -53.72 -16.64
C LEU A 40 -12.96 -54.24 -16.55
N ALA A 41 -12.15 -53.64 -15.68
CA ALA A 41 -10.79 -54.07 -15.44
C ALA A 41 -10.32 -53.67 -14.04
N ARG A 42 -9.52 -54.55 -13.42
CA ARG A 42 -8.82 -54.27 -12.17
C ARG A 42 -7.38 -54.73 -12.27
N GLY A 43 -6.46 -53.82 -11.98
CA GLY A 43 -5.04 -54.13 -11.92
C GLY A 43 -4.63 -54.79 -10.62
N VAL A 44 -3.34 -55.09 -10.53
CA VAL A 44 -2.72 -55.64 -9.32
C VAL A 44 -1.93 -54.53 -8.64
N ALA A 45 -2.12 -54.39 -7.33
CA ALA A 45 -1.31 -53.52 -6.47
C ALA A 45 -0.34 -54.38 -5.64
N PRO A 46 0.89 -53.90 -5.37
CA PRO A 46 1.79 -54.56 -4.42
C PRO A 46 1.18 -54.63 -3.02
N ASP A 47 1.59 -55.64 -2.24
CA ASP A 47 1.30 -55.71 -0.82
C ASP A 47 2.00 -54.54 -0.08
N GLY A 48 1.26 -53.79 0.74
CA GLY A 48 1.77 -52.62 1.45
C GLY A 48 0.67 -51.64 1.85
N HIS A 49 1.01 -50.66 2.70
CA HIS A 49 0.00 -49.93 3.49
C HIS A 49 -0.90 -48.97 2.67
N ALA A 50 -0.44 -48.40 1.56
CA ALA A 50 -1.19 -47.37 0.83
C ALA A 50 -1.27 -47.58 -0.70
N PHE A 51 -1.01 -48.79 -1.22
CA PHE A 51 -1.20 -49.08 -2.63
C PHE A 51 -2.66 -49.38 -2.97
N ALA A 52 -3.17 -48.81 -4.07
CA ALA A 52 -4.50 -49.10 -4.60
C ALA A 52 -4.41 -49.64 -6.05
N PRO A 53 -5.17 -50.69 -6.41
CA PRO A 53 -5.13 -51.23 -7.76
C PRO A 53 -5.83 -50.26 -8.74
N PRO A 54 -5.28 -50.07 -9.95
CA PRO A 54 -5.95 -49.29 -10.96
C PRO A 54 -7.27 -49.96 -11.36
N THR A 55 -8.38 -49.23 -11.36
CA THR A 55 -9.71 -49.80 -11.57
C THR A 55 -10.47 -49.03 -12.66
N LEU A 56 -11.09 -49.76 -13.58
CA LEU A 56 -11.94 -49.24 -14.65
C LEU A 56 -13.37 -49.73 -14.46
N PHE A 57 -14.32 -48.81 -14.34
CA PHE A 57 -15.76 -49.12 -14.27
C PHE A 57 -16.49 -48.73 -15.56
N ALA A 58 -17.59 -49.42 -15.86
CA ALA A 58 -18.67 -48.91 -16.70
C ALA A 58 -19.86 -48.59 -15.80
N LEU A 59 -20.40 -47.37 -15.91
CA LEU A 59 -21.63 -47.02 -15.22
C LEU A 59 -22.84 -47.62 -15.96
N PRO A 60 -23.95 -47.94 -15.26
CA PRO A 60 -25.18 -48.37 -15.92
C PRO A 60 -25.71 -47.30 -16.88
N ASP A 61 -26.41 -47.73 -17.94
CA ASP A 61 -27.05 -46.82 -18.89
C ASP A 61 -28.00 -45.84 -18.16
N GLY A 62 -27.87 -44.55 -18.44
CA GLY A 62 -28.65 -43.47 -17.82
C GLY A 62 -28.25 -43.12 -16.37
N VAL A 63 -27.19 -43.71 -15.82
CA VAL A 63 -26.69 -43.41 -14.47
C VAL A 63 -25.41 -42.57 -14.54
N HIS A 64 -25.56 -41.27 -14.25
CA HIS A 64 -24.46 -40.29 -14.25
C HIS A 64 -24.07 -39.81 -12.85
N HIS A 65 -24.85 -40.20 -11.83
CA HIS A 65 -24.65 -39.78 -10.46
C HIS A 65 -24.64 -40.98 -9.51
N ILE A 66 -23.50 -41.21 -8.87
CA ILE A 66 -23.33 -42.15 -7.77
C ILE A 66 -22.72 -41.38 -6.59
N ASP A 67 -23.51 -41.20 -5.55
CA ASP A 67 -23.08 -40.49 -4.33
C ASP A 67 -21.89 -41.19 -3.66
N GLY A 68 -20.87 -40.42 -3.29
CA GLY A 68 -19.61 -40.96 -2.78
C GLY A 68 -18.61 -41.38 -3.86
N TYR A 69 -18.96 -41.29 -5.14
CA TYR A 69 -18.12 -41.70 -6.27
C TYR A 69 -18.02 -40.63 -7.37
N THR A 70 -19.08 -40.38 -8.15
CA THR A 70 -19.01 -39.41 -9.28
C THR A 70 -19.16 -37.95 -8.85
N ASN A 71 -19.62 -37.69 -7.63
CA ASN A 71 -19.74 -36.35 -7.04
C ASN A 71 -18.58 -35.96 -6.10
N HIS A 72 -17.50 -36.74 -6.09
CA HIS A 72 -16.31 -36.46 -5.29
C HIS A 72 -15.05 -36.50 -6.14
N GLU A 73 -14.07 -35.69 -5.74
CA GLU A 73 -12.74 -35.75 -6.35
C GLU A 73 -11.99 -36.98 -5.83
N LEU A 74 -11.70 -37.91 -6.74
CA LEU A 74 -11.01 -39.15 -6.40
C LEU A 74 -9.52 -39.04 -6.73
N PHE A 75 -8.71 -38.90 -5.69
CA PHE A 75 -7.26 -38.92 -5.80
C PHE A 75 -6.74 -40.35 -5.79
N GLY A 76 -6.88 -41.09 -6.90
CA GLY A 76 -6.38 -42.45 -7.02
C GLY A 76 -6.49 -42.99 -8.45
N PRO A 77 -5.95 -44.18 -8.73
CA PRO A 77 -5.89 -44.72 -10.10
C PRO A 77 -7.23 -45.31 -10.55
N ASN A 78 -8.24 -44.47 -10.79
CA ASN A 78 -9.55 -44.91 -11.25
C ASN A 78 -10.01 -44.16 -12.50
N LEU A 79 -10.73 -44.87 -13.36
CA LEU A 79 -11.48 -44.31 -14.48
C LEU A 79 -12.87 -44.97 -14.52
N HIS A 80 -13.88 -44.24 -14.94
CA HIS A 80 -15.14 -44.84 -15.34
C HIS A 80 -15.51 -44.42 -16.76
N ILE A 81 -16.33 -45.24 -17.41
CA ILE A 81 -16.94 -44.97 -18.69
C ILE A 81 -18.43 -44.84 -18.43
N GLU A 82 -19.00 -43.72 -18.85
CA GLU A 82 -20.44 -43.51 -18.87
C GLU A 82 -20.90 -43.25 -20.32
N PRO A 83 -21.88 -44.01 -20.84
CA PRO A 83 -22.49 -43.72 -22.13
C PRO A 83 -23.47 -42.56 -21.98
N VAL A 84 -23.51 -41.68 -22.97
CA VAL A 84 -24.44 -40.54 -23.06
C VAL A 84 -25.14 -40.59 -24.42
N ASP A 85 -26.43 -40.24 -24.45
CA ASP A 85 -27.27 -40.39 -25.64
C ASP A 85 -27.11 -39.22 -26.64
N SER A 86 -26.66 -38.06 -26.16
CA SER A 86 -26.46 -36.86 -26.98
C SER A 86 -25.34 -35.95 -26.43
N ASP A 87 -24.98 -34.93 -27.22
CA ASP A 87 -24.04 -33.90 -26.77
C ASP A 87 -24.64 -33.05 -25.64
N GLU A 88 -25.94 -32.80 -25.70
CA GLU A 88 -26.72 -32.12 -24.68
C GLU A 88 -26.64 -32.86 -23.35
N ASP A 89 -26.81 -34.19 -23.38
CA ASP A 89 -26.71 -35.03 -22.18
C ASP A 89 -25.27 -35.03 -21.64
N ALA A 90 -24.27 -35.15 -22.52
CA ALA A 90 -22.87 -35.06 -22.13
C ALA A 90 -22.53 -33.72 -21.43
N ILE A 91 -23.01 -32.60 -21.97
CA ILE A 91 -22.82 -31.27 -21.39
C ILE A 91 -23.54 -31.18 -20.04
N ALA A 92 -24.77 -31.68 -19.93
CA ALA A 92 -25.52 -31.68 -18.68
C ALA A 92 -24.82 -32.48 -17.58
N VAL A 93 -24.27 -33.65 -17.93
CA VAL A 93 -23.49 -34.49 -17.01
C VAL A 93 -22.22 -33.78 -16.56
N LEU A 94 -21.47 -33.17 -17.49
CA LEU A 94 -20.27 -32.41 -17.16
C LEU A 94 -20.56 -31.21 -16.25
N ASN A 95 -21.64 -30.48 -16.48
CA ASN A 95 -22.03 -29.30 -15.68
C ASN A 95 -22.62 -29.67 -14.32
N ALA A 96 -23.16 -30.89 -14.18
CA ALA A 96 -23.62 -31.41 -12.90
C ALA A 96 -22.44 -31.84 -11.98
N SER A 97 -21.23 -31.96 -12.52
CA SER A 97 -20.06 -32.35 -11.74
C SER A 97 -19.65 -31.23 -10.77
N PRO A 98 -19.53 -31.51 -9.46
CA PRO A 98 -19.03 -30.53 -8.51
C PRO A 98 -17.52 -30.27 -8.66
N VAL A 99 -16.80 -31.08 -9.45
CA VAL A 99 -15.33 -31.08 -9.61
C VAL A 99 -14.95 -30.84 -11.08
N ALA A 100 -15.31 -29.69 -11.63
CA ALA A 100 -15.14 -29.39 -13.06
C ALA A 100 -13.78 -28.73 -13.38
N LEU A 101 -12.70 -29.54 -13.28
CA LEU A 101 -11.33 -29.10 -13.49
C LEU A 101 -10.92 -28.99 -14.97
N ALA A 102 -10.99 -30.10 -15.70
CA ALA A 102 -10.56 -30.18 -17.09
C ALA A 102 -11.30 -31.28 -17.84
N ILE A 103 -11.64 -31.01 -19.11
CA ILE A 103 -12.22 -32.00 -20.02
C ILE A 103 -11.40 -32.11 -21.30
N SER A 104 -11.59 -33.23 -21.99
CA SER A 104 -11.03 -33.50 -23.32
C SER A 104 -12.14 -34.00 -24.23
N VAL A 105 -12.38 -33.28 -25.32
CA VAL A 105 -13.31 -33.70 -26.36
C VAL A 105 -12.51 -34.36 -27.47
N PHE A 106 -12.75 -35.65 -27.68
CA PHE A 106 -12.18 -36.41 -28.79
C PHE A 106 -13.19 -36.46 -29.92
N THR A 107 -13.03 -35.60 -30.91
CA THR A 107 -13.97 -35.43 -32.02
C THR A 107 -13.23 -35.01 -33.29
N GLY A 108 -13.73 -35.48 -34.44
CA GLY A 108 -13.34 -34.97 -35.75
C GLY A 108 -14.15 -33.74 -36.19
N ASP A 109 -15.18 -33.37 -35.42
CA ASP A 109 -16.08 -32.26 -35.68
C ASP A 109 -15.71 -31.05 -34.79
N GLU A 110 -15.22 -29.98 -35.42
CA GLU A 110 -14.84 -28.75 -34.73
C GLU A 110 -16.04 -27.97 -34.19
N ALA A 111 -17.21 -28.04 -34.84
CA ALA A 111 -18.43 -27.40 -34.35
C ALA A 111 -18.90 -28.08 -33.06
N ARG A 112 -18.80 -29.41 -33.01
CA ARG A 112 -19.01 -30.19 -31.79
C ARG A 112 -18.04 -29.79 -30.69
N TYR A 113 -16.75 -29.62 -30.98
CA TYR A 113 -15.79 -29.13 -29.98
C TYR A 113 -16.11 -27.72 -29.48
N ALA A 114 -16.40 -26.77 -30.38
CA ALA A 114 -16.74 -25.39 -30.03
C ALA A 114 -18.02 -25.32 -29.16
N ARG A 115 -18.96 -26.21 -29.42
CA ARG A 115 -20.16 -26.38 -28.60
C ARG A 115 -19.83 -26.78 -27.16
N PHE A 116 -18.97 -27.78 -26.96
CA PHE A 116 -18.52 -28.15 -25.61
C PHE A 116 -17.74 -27.02 -24.93
N VAL A 117 -16.84 -26.33 -25.66
CA VAL A 117 -16.10 -25.17 -25.11
C VAL A 117 -17.03 -24.08 -24.58
N SER A 118 -18.14 -23.82 -25.26
CA SER A 118 -19.09 -22.75 -24.89
C SER A 118 -20.15 -23.17 -23.88
N ALA A 119 -20.49 -24.45 -23.82
CA ALA A 119 -21.63 -24.94 -23.03
C ALA A 119 -21.23 -25.67 -21.74
N THR A 120 -19.94 -26.01 -21.55
CA THR A 120 -19.48 -26.68 -20.32
C THR A 120 -18.88 -25.72 -19.30
N ASP A 121 -19.22 -25.91 -18.03
CA ASP A 121 -18.70 -25.15 -16.89
C ASP A 121 -17.34 -25.67 -16.42
N THR A 122 -16.39 -25.90 -17.35
CA THR A 122 -15.05 -26.44 -17.06
C THR A 122 -13.94 -25.43 -17.35
N ALA A 123 -12.91 -25.37 -16.51
CA ALA A 123 -11.83 -24.38 -16.68
C ALA A 123 -10.89 -24.64 -17.87
N ILE A 124 -10.65 -25.91 -18.22
CA ILE A 124 -9.77 -26.31 -19.32
C ILE A 124 -10.51 -27.27 -20.25
N VAL A 125 -10.63 -26.90 -21.54
CA VAL A 125 -11.29 -27.73 -22.56
C VAL A 125 -10.31 -28.09 -23.67
N ASN A 126 -9.91 -29.35 -23.73
CA ASN A 126 -8.89 -29.84 -24.66
C ASN A 126 -9.52 -30.47 -25.92
N LEU A 127 -8.94 -30.22 -27.09
CA LEU A 127 -9.31 -30.92 -28.33
C LEU A 127 -8.31 -32.02 -28.66
N ASN A 128 -8.79 -33.26 -28.80
CA ASN A 128 -8.03 -34.41 -29.31
C ASN A 128 -6.70 -34.68 -28.59
N ARG A 129 -6.63 -34.35 -27.30
CA ARG A 129 -5.53 -34.67 -26.39
C ARG A 129 -6.07 -34.99 -25.02
N SER A 130 -5.33 -35.76 -24.24
CA SER A 130 -5.64 -36.03 -22.84
C SER A 130 -5.49 -34.78 -21.96
N THR A 131 -6.14 -34.81 -20.80
CA THR A 131 -6.12 -33.77 -19.75
C THR A 131 -4.81 -33.72 -18.95
N ASN A 132 -3.88 -34.66 -19.17
CA ASN A 132 -2.55 -34.66 -18.56
C ASN A 132 -1.59 -33.66 -19.23
N GLN A 133 -0.46 -33.36 -18.56
CA GLN A 133 0.55 -32.37 -19.00
C GLN A 133 -0.01 -30.94 -19.12
N ALA A 134 -0.56 -30.41 -18.02
CA ALA A 134 -1.02 -29.03 -17.92
C ALA A 134 0.14 -28.04 -18.12
N SER A 135 -0.12 -26.92 -18.79
CA SER A 135 0.89 -25.86 -18.98
C SER A 135 0.84 -24.86 -17.82
N PRO A 136 1.97 -24.45 -17.24
CA PRO A 136 2.01 -23.39 -16.22
C PRO A 136 1.63 -22.00 -16.76
N ARG A 137 1.41 -21.87 -18.08
CA ARG A 137 0.95 -20.64 -18.75
C ARG A 137 -0.57 -20.50 -18.81
N LEU A 138 -1.32 -21.52 -18.36
CA LEU A 138 -2.78 -21.56 -18.37
C LEU A 138 -3.32 -21.55 -16.95
N PRO A 139 -4.57 -21.12 -16.73
CA PRO A 139 -5.17 -21.15 -15.41
C PRO A 139 -5.21 -22.54 -14.81
N PHE A 140 -4.84 -22.63 -13.53
CA PHE A 140 -4.76 -23.88 -12.78
C PHE A 140 -5.79 -23.83 -11.65
N GLY A 141 -7.01 -24.25 -11.95
CA GLY A 141 -8.15 -24.28 -11.04
C GLY A 141 -9.46 -24.44 -11.82
N GLY A 142 -10.29 -25.42 -11.46
CA GLY A 142 -11.60 -25.69 -12.05
C GLY A 142 -12.69 -24.71 -11.61
N THR A 143 -13.92 -24.97 -12.05
CA THR A 143 -15.13 -24.42 -11.40
C THR A 143 -15.58 -25.36 -10.27
N GLY A 144 -16.54 -24.93 -9.44
CA GLY A 144 -17.05 -25.75 -8.34
C GLY A 144 -16.03 -25.92 -7.20
N THR A 145 -15.89 -27.13 -6.68
CA THR A 145 -14.95 -27.44 -5.57
C THR A 145 -13.51 -27.63 -6.04
N ALA A 146 -13.25 -27.67 -7.36
CA ALA A 146 -11.95 -27.95 -7.96
C ALA A 146 -11.09 -26.69 -8.23
N GLY A 147 -11.54 -25.48 -7.87
CA GLY A 147 -10.75 -24.28 -8.11
C GLY A 147 -11.33 -22.98 -7.58
N ASN A 148 -10.59 -21.90 -7.80
CA ASN A 148 -10.90 -20.54 -7.35
C ASN A 148 -11.04 -19.53 -8.51
N PHE A 149 -11.20 -20.02 -9.76
CA PHE A 149 -11.29 -19.22 -10.99
C PHE A 149 -10.05 -18.35 -11.31
N ARG A 150 -8.82 -18.70 -10.89
CA ARG A 150 -7.63 -17.86 -11.09
C ARG A 150 -6.49 -18.52 -11.88
N PRO A 151 -5.71 -17.72 -12.64
CA PRO A 151 -4.52 -18.23 -13.32
C PRO A 151 -3.30 -18.41 -12.40
N ALA A 152 -2.41 -19.34 -12.77
CA ALA A 152 -1.11 -19.53 -12.13
C ALA A 152 -0.02 -18.66 -12.79
N GLY A 153 0.93 -18.12 -12.01
CA GLY A 153 2.15 -17.46 -12.50
C GLY A 153 2.44 -16.05 -11.95
N ALA A 154 3.69 -15.59 -12.08
CA ALA A 154 4.20 -14.32 -11.51
C ALA A 154 3.52 -13.04 -12.05
N HIS A 155 2.82 -13.13 -13.19
CA HIS A 155 2.03 -12.03 -13.76
C HIS A 155 0.51 -12.13 -13.48
N ALA A 156 0.08 -13.14 -12.73
CA ALA A 156 -1.33 -13.35 -12.36
C ALA A 156 -2.03 -12.14 -11.71
N PRO A 157 -1.35 -11.23 -10.96
CA PRO A 157 -2.01 -10.02 -10.45
C PRO A 157 -2.50 -9.06 -11.55
N ARG A 158 -1.94 -9.12 -12.76
CA ARG A 158 -2.29 -8.24 -13.88
C ARG A 158 -3.46 -8.77 -14.73
N ASN A 159 -3.74 -10.07 -14.64
CA ASN A 159 -4.73 -10.75 -15.47
C ASN A 159 -5.93 -11.22 -14.64
N LEU A 160 -6.47 -10.34 -13.80
CA LEU A 160 -7.75 -10.56 -13.12
C LEU A 160 -8.91 -10.29 -14.07
N ALA A 161 -9.06 -11.15 -15.08
CA ALA A 161 -10.28 -11.33 -15.87
C ALA A 161 -10.27 -12.74 -16.49
N VAL A 162 -11.47 -13.31 -16.61
CA VAL A 162 -11.77 -14.62 -17.22
C VAL A 162 -11.12 -14.73 -18.62
N PRO A 163 -10.40 -15.83 -18.92
CA PRO A 163 -10.94 -16.75 -19.94
C PRO A 163 -10.69 -18.26 -19.68
N VAL A 164 -11.56 -19.08 -20.28
CA VAL A 164 -11.37 -20.54 -20.46
C VAL A 164 -10.16 -20.79 -21.34
N ALA A 165 -9.27 -21.68 -20.91
CA ALA A 165 -8.07 -22.03 -21.67
C ALA A 165 -8.29 -23.27 -22.55
N THR A 166 -7.94 -23.18 -23.83
CA THR A 166 -8.01 -24.31 -24.77
C THR A 166 -6.62 -24.75 -25.21
N GLN A 167 -6.32 -26.05 -25.15
CA GLN A 167 -5.12 -26.63 -25.75
C GLN A 167 -5.51 -27.59 -26.89
N ARG A 168 -4.81 -27.50 -28.02
CA ARG A 168 -5.09 -28.28 -29.24
C ARG A 168 -3.86 -29.05 -29.70
N LYS A 169 -4.06 -30.23 -30.30
CA LYS A 169 -3.04 -30.96 -31.04
C LYS A 169 -3.64 -31.42 -32.37
N VAL A 170 -3.13 -30.93 -33.50
CA VAL A 170 -3.59 -31.33 -34.84
C VAL A 170 -2.71 -32.48 -35.35
N ARG A 171 -3.27 -33.45 -36.08
CA ARG A 171 -2.45 -34.35 -36.91
C ARG A 171 -1.98 -33.56 -38.14
N GLY A 172 -0.68 -33.26 -38.22
CA GLY A 172 -0.07 -32.53 -39.35
C GLY A 172 -0.27 -31.01 -39.27
N ALA A 173 0.64 -30.26 -39.89
CA ALA A 173 0.85 -28.82 -39.74
C ALA A 173 -0.39 -27.92 -39.85
N LEU A 174 -0.34 -26.76 -39.17
CA LEU A 174 -1.31 -25.67 -39.30
C LEU A 174 -1.36 -25.13 -40.74
N VAL A 175 -2.56 -25.15 -41.34
CA VAL A 175 -3.02 -24.13 -42.29
C VAL A 175 -4.48 -23.83 -41.92
N PRO A 176 -4.88 -22.56 -41.71
CA PRO A 176 -6.26 -22.21 -41.38
C PRO A 176 -7.25 -22.61 -42.50
N ASP A 177 -8.46 -23.06 -42.13
CA ASP A 177 -9.56 -23.31 -43.06
C ASP A 177 -10.10 -21.96 -43.62
N PRO A 178 -10.13 -21.77 -44.95
CA PRO A 178 -10.52 -20.49 -45.58
C PRO A 178 -11.95 -20.04 -45.29
N LYS A 179 -12.86 -20.95 -44.91
CA LYS A 179 -14.27 -20.63 -44.63
C LYS A 179 -14.50 -20.24 -43.17
N LEU A 180 -13.69 -20.77 -42.23
CA LEU A 180 -13.72 -20.35 -40.82
C LEU A 180 -13.06 -18.98 -40.62
N ALA A 181 -11.99 -18.68 -41.37
CA ALA A 181 -11.37 -17.35 -41.40
C ALA A 181 -12.32 -16.25 -41.93
N ALA A 182 -13.36 -16.62 -42.67
CA ALA A 182 -14.32 -15.68 -43.27
C ALA A 182 -15.56 -15.40 -42.38
N THR A 183 -15.78 -16.14 -41.29
CA THR A 183 -17.04 -16.09 -40.53
C THR A 183 -16.88 -15.82 -39.03
N LEU A 184 -15.68 -16.01 -38.46
CA LEU A 184 -15.36 -15.51 -37.12
C LEU A 184 -14.77 -14.10 -37.25
N PRO A 185 -15.25 -13.08 -36.51
CA PRO A 185 -14.48 -11.86 -36.38
C PRO A 185 -13.15 -12.28 -35.74
N THR A 186 -12.05 -12.03 -36.44
CA THR A 186 -10.72 -12.17 -35.86
C THR A 186 -10.73 -11.35 -34.58
N PRO A 187 -10.53 -11.94 -33.38
CA PRO A 187 -10.20 -11.12 -32.23
C PRO A 187 -8.96 -10.37 -32.66
N ASP A 188 -9.14 -9.06 -32.77
CA ASP A 188 -8.11 -8.18 -33.30
C ASP A 188 -7.08 -8.02 -32.18
N LEU A 189 -6.31 -9.09 -31.97
CA LEU A 189 -5.19 -9.11 -31.04
C LEU A 189 -4.18 -8.08 -31.49
N ASP A 190 -4.10 -7.78 -32.79
CA ASP A 190 -3.35 -6.65 -33.32
C ASP A 190 -3.96 -5.32 -32.86
N ALA A 191 -5.29 -5.16 -32.78
CA ALA A 191 -5.92 -3.98 -32.17
C ALA A 191 -5.83 -3.96 -30.65
N LEU A 192 -5.84 -5.09 -29.95
CA LEU A 192 -5.63 -5.13 -28.50
C LEU A 192 -4.17 -4.83 -28.16
N GLU A 193 -3.22 -5.38 -28.92
CA GLU A 193 -1.79 -5.09 -28.82
C GLU A 193 -1.49 -3.67 -29.29
N ALA A 194 -2.18 -3.16 -30.32
CA ALA A 194 -2.12 -1.74 -30.69
C ALA A 194 -2.78 -0.85 -29.64
N GLN A 195 -3.88 -1.26 -29.02
CA GLN A 195 -4.51 -0.54 -27.92
C GLN A 195 -3.57 -0.51 -26.71
N HIS A 196 -3.00 -1.64 -26.31
CA HIS A 196 -2.01 -1.71 -25.24
C HIS A 196 -0.77 -0.88 -25.60
N GLY A 197 -0.25 -0.98 -26.82
CA GLY A 197 0.86 -0.16 -27.29
C GLY A 197 0.54 1.34 -27.29
N MET A 198 -0.68 1.72 -27.66
CA MET A 198 -1.19 3.10 -27.58
C MET A 198 -1.37 3.56 -26.13
N GLU A 199 -1.87 2.71 -25.25
CA GLU A 199 -2.03 2.96 -23.81
C GLU A 199 -0.67 3.07 -23.12
N GLU A 200 0.29 2.21 -23.46
CA GLU A 200 1.68 2.27 -23.00
C GLU A 200 2.36 3.55 -23.49
N CYS A 201 2.19 3.91 -24.76
CA CYS A 201 2.71 5.17 -25.32
C CYS A 201 2.06 6.39 -24.64
N LYS A 202 0.74 6.33 -24.36
CA LYS A 202 0.05 7.36 -23.59
C LYS A 202 0.61 7.46 -22.17
N GLU A 203 0.74 6.34 -21.48
CA GLU A 203 1.24 6.26 -20.10
C GLU A 203 2.69 6.72 -19.99
N ALA A 204 3.56 6.28 -20.90
CA ALA A 204 4.95 6.72 -21.00
C ALA A 204 5.08 8.22 -21.31
N GLY A 205 4.11 8.78 -22.05
CA GLY A 205 4.04 10.20 -22.36
C GLY A 205 3.50 11.08 -21.22
N ARG A 206 2.99 10.50 -20.13
CA ARG A 206 2.47 11.27 -18.99
C ARG A 206 3.62 11.99 -18.29
N SER A 207 3.33 13.20 -17.81
CA SER A 207 4.33 14.01 -17.13
C SER A 207 3.64 14.94 -16.12
N PRO A 208 4.22 15.16 -14.93
CA PRO A 208 3.76 16.18 -13.99
C PRO A 208 3.73 17.60 -14.59
N VAL A 209 4.45 17.86 -15.69
CA VAL A 209 4.42 19.14 -16.42
C VAL A 209 3.04 19.42 -17.03
N GLU A 210 2.42 18.41 -17.66
CA GLU A 210 1.09 18.53 -18.27
C GLU A 210 -0.02 18.14 -17.29
N GLN A 211 0.21 17.10 -16.48
CA GLN A 211 -0.73 16.57 -15.50
C GLN A 211 -0.33 17.01 -14.09
N ARG A 212 -0.70 18.26 -13.77
CA ARG A 212 -0.29 18.91 -12.51
C ARG A 212 -0.85 18.22 -11.29
N ARG A 213 -0.24 18.52 -10.14
CA ARG A 213 -0.65 18.08 -8.80
C ARG A 213 -1.44 19.18 -8.09
N PRO A 214 -2.78 19.12 -8.05
CA PRO A 214 -3.57 19.92 -7.12
C PRO A 214 -3.10 19.73 -5.67
N MET A 215 -2.82 20.83 -4.98
CA MET A 215 -2.45 20.83 -3.55
C MET A 215 -3.46 21.65 -2.75
N SER A 216 -4.74 21.38 -3.02
CA SER A 216 -5.90 21.98 -2.38
C SER A 216 -7.13 21.10 -2.62
N PRO A 217 -8.20 21.23 -1.82
CA PRO A 217 -9.44 20.55 -2.12
C PRO A 217 -9.97 21.00 -3.48
N ARG A 218 -10.45 20.05 -4.29
CA ARG A 218 -11.17 20.33 -5.53
C ARG A 218 -12.33 19.37 -5.65
N LEU A 219 -13.50 19.90 -6.00
CA LEU A 219 -14.67 19.10 -6.28
C LEU A 219 -15.01 19.19 -7.76
N PRO A 220 -15.35 18.06 -8.39
CA PRO A 220 -15.85 18.06 -9.74
C PRO A 220 -17.21 18.77 -9.81
N GLU A 221 -17.41 19.52 -10.90
CA GLU A 221 -18.70 20.15 -11.18
C GLU A 221 -19.78 19.08 -11.31
N GLY A 222 -20.96 19.31 -10.75
CA GLY A 222 -22.01 18.30 -10.81
C GLY A 222 -21.78 17.08 -9.89
N GLY A 223 -20.68 17.03 -9.13
CA GLY A 223 -20.27 15.81 -8.42
C GLY A 223 -19.90 14.64 -9.35
N ARG A 224 -19.70 14.90 -10.65
CA ARG A 224 -19.50 13.87 -11.67
C ARG A 224 -18.03 13.51 -11.84
N ILE A 225 -17.72 12.23 -11.81
CA ILE A 225 -16.36 11.67 -11.94
C ILE A 225 -16.36 10.55 -12.97
N ALA A 226 -16.69 10.91 -14.22
CA ALA A 226 -17.02 9.97 -15.28
C ALA A 226 -15.89 8.96 -15.59
N GLN A 227 -14.62 9.37 -15.53
CA GLN A 227 -13.52 8.45 -15.79
C GLN A 227 -13.38 7.46 -14.62
N SER A 228 -13.50 7.96 -13.39
CA SER A 228 -13.53 7.10 -12.21
C SER A 228 -14.70 6.11 -12.24
N GLU A 229 -15.91 6.56 -12.60
CA GLU A 229 -17.10 5.72 -12.73
C GLU A 229 -16.92 4.61 -13.76
N GLN A 230 -16.34 4.91 -14.93
CA GLN A 230 -16.02 3.90 -15.95
C GLN A 230 -15.04 2.83 -15.44
N TRP A 231 -14.00 3.24 -14.71
CA TRP A 231 -13.06 2.30 -14.10
C TRP A 231 -13.71 1.45 -13.01
N LEU A 232 -14.53 2.05 -12.15
CA LEU A 232 -15.23 1.33 -11.09
C LEU A 232 -16.26 0.35 -11.66
N GLU A 233 -16.99 0.72 -12.71
CA GLU A 233 -17.91 -0.18 -13.42
C GLU A 233 -17.15 -1.34 -14.07
N ARG A 234 -16.00 -1.07 -14.71
CA ARG A 234 -15.13 -2.11 -15.25
C ARG A 234 -14.64 -3.10 -14.17
N LEU A 235 -14.33 -2.61 -12.97
CA LEU A 235 -13.78 -3.42 -11.87
C LEU A 235 -14.85 -4.15 -11.03
N TYR A 236 -16.02 -3.53 -10.85
CA TYR A 236 -17.03 -3.95 -9.87
C TYR A 236 -18.42 -4.21 -10.47
N GLY A 237 -18.71 -3.77 -11.70
CA GLY A 237 -20.05 -3.82 -12.31
C GLY A 237 -20.64 -5.22 -12.43
N GLU A 238 -19.78 -6.23 -12.53
CA GLU A 238 -20.19 -7.65 -12.57
C GLU A 238 -20.45 -8.27 -11.17
N GLY A 239 -20.27 -7.51 -10.08
CA GLY A 239 -20.52 -7.98 -8.72
C GLY A 239 -19.55 -9.06 -8.21
N ARG A 240 -18.46 -9.33 -8.92
CA ARG A 240 -17.46 -10.37 -8.58
C ARG A 240 -16.57 -9.98 -7.40
N MET A 241 -16.43 -8.69 -7.13
CA MET A 241 -15.67 -8.16 -6.00
C MET A 241 -16.52 -7.14 -5.22
N PRO A 242 -16.42 -7.10 -3.88
CA PRO A 242 -17.03 -6.04 -3.11
C PRO A 242 -16.53 -4.67 -3.57
N MET A 243 -17.46 -3.77 -3.87
CA MET A 243 -17.15 -2.41 -4.32
C MET A 243 -16.46 -1.62 -3.20
N GLU A 244 -15.39 -0.92 -3.55
CA GLU A 244 -14.71 0.01 -2.64
C GLU A 244 -15.59 1.21 -2.32
N LYS A 245 -15.48 1.78 -1.12
CA LYS A 245 -16.34 2.90 -0.68
C LYS A 245 -15.84 4.27 -1.15
N LYS A 246 -14.73 4.32 -1.91
CA LYS A 246 -14.15 5.53 -2.49
C LYS A 246 -14.88 5.84 -3.80
N PRO A 247 -15.39 7.07 -4.00
CA PRO A 247 -16.11 7.41 -5.22
C PRO A 247 -15.17 7.54 -6.42
N GLY A 248 -13.91 7.97 -6.20
CA GLY A 248 -12.93 8.19 -7.26
C GLY A 248 -11.87 7.11 -7.36
N VAL A 249 -11.35 6.91 -8.58
CA VAL A 249 -10.07 6.22 -8.84
C VAL A 249 -8.98 7.27 -8.79
N PHE A 250 -7.93 7.03 -8.00
CA PHE A 250 -6.91 8.04 -7.71
C PHE A 250 -5.64 7.82 -8.51
N ASP A 251 -5.12 8.92 -9.05
CA ASP A 251 -3.91 8.98 -9.84
C ASP A 251 -2.71 9.36 -8.95
N HIS A 252 -1.85 8.38 -8.69
CA HIS A 252 -0.67 8.59 -7.84
C HIS A 252 0.39 9.50 -8.48
N LEU A 253 0.41 9.67 -9.82
CA LEU A 253 1.32 10.62 -10.47
C LEU A 253 0.94 12.08 -10.12
N ARG A 254 -0.37 12.34 -10.00
CA ARG A 254 -0.96 13.64 -9.65
C ARG A 254 -1.09 13.85 -8.13
N SER A 255 -0.88 12.81 -7.31
CA SER A 255 -0.95 12.88 -5.85
C SER A 255 0.41 13.22 -5.25
N HIS A 256 0.45 14.05 -4.20
CA HIS A 256 1.70 14.42 -3.50
C HIS A 256 1.43 14.90 -2.08
N GLY A 257 2.35 14.58 -1.17
CA GLY A 257 2.15 14.83 0.25
C GLY A 257 0.85 14.17 0.72
N PRO A 258 0.00 14.84 1.50
CA PRO A 258 -1.27 14.28 1.91
C PRO A 258 -2.40 14.52 0.89
N TRP A 259 -2.13 14.95 -0.35
CA TRP A 259 -3.17 15.21 -1.34
C TRP A 259 -3.36 14.02 -2.30
N MET A 260 -4.60 13.53 -2.40
CA MET A 260 -5.04 12.52 -3.36
C MET A 260 -5.85 13.16 -4.48
N VAL A 261 -5.55 12.80 -5.72
CA VAL A 261 -6.17 13.41 -6.90
C VAL A 261 -6.76 12.32 -7.79
N SER A 262 -8.04 12.43 -8.18
CA SER A 262 -8.69 11.44 -9.04
C SER A 262 -8.17 11.49 -10.48
N VAL A 263 -8.39 10.40 -11.23
CA VAL A 263 -7.97 10.27 -12.64
C VAL A 263 -8.68 11.27 -13.56
N ASP A 264 -9.82 11.81 -13.15
CA ASP A 264 -10.67 12.68 -13.95
C ASP A 264 -9.99 14.01 -14.37
N ASP A 265 -10.38 14.53 -15.55
CA ASP A 265 -9.89 15.81 -16.09
C ASP A 265 -10.24 16.99 -15.18
N ALA A 266 -11.46 16.99 -14.64
CA ALA A 266 -11.89 17.81 -13.51
C ALA A 266 -11.79 16.95 -12.24
N PRO A 267 -10.62 16.87 -11.59
CA PRO A 267 -10.38 15.87 -10.57
C PRO A 267 -11.10 16.19 -9.27
N LEU A 268 -11.52 15.13 -8.58
CA LEU A 268 -11.70 15.15 -7.14
C LEU A 268 -10.31 15.20 -6.50
N SER A 269 -9.99 16.29 -5.80
CA SER A 269 -8.76 16.45 -5.01
C SER A 269 -9.13 16.55 -3.54
N VAL A 270 -8.61 15.61 -2.74
CA VAL A 270 -8.95 15.49 -1.32
C VAL A 270 -7.69 15.31 -0.46
N LEU A 271 -7.76 15.81 0.77
CA LEU A 271 -6.74 15.62 1.78
C LEU A 271 -6.87 14.23 2.41
N ASP A 272 -5.86 13.39 2.26
CA ASP A 272 -5.73 12.10 2.92
C ASP A 272 -5.23 12.25 4.36
N ALA A 273 -6.15 12.54 5.27
CA ALA A 273 -5.89 12.53 6.70
C ALA A 273 -5.90 11.11 7.30
N MET A 274 -5.78 10.07 6.47
CA MET A 274 -5.62 8.68 6.89
C MET A 274 -4.26 8.07 6.49
N SER A 275 -3.44 8.78 5.70
CA SER A 275 -2.18 8.27 5.13
C SER A 275 -2.33 6.83 4.57
N GLN A 276 -3.41 6.58 3.84
CA GLN A 276 -3.83 5.25 3.36
C GLN A 276 -3.86 4.17 4.47
N THR A 277 -4.57 4.46 5.57
CA THR A 277 -4.65 3.59 6.77
C THR A 277 -3.32 3.48 7.51
N ALA A 278 -2.64 4.62 7.73
CA ALA A 278 -1.34 4.71 8.37
C ALA A 278 -0.23 3.92 7.64
N THR A 279 -0.21 3.91 6.32
CA THR A 279 0.82 3.23 5.50
C THR A 279 1.83 4.18 4.88
N LEU A 280 1.46 5.45 4.69
CA LEU A 280 2.31 6.47 4.08
C LEU A 280 2.80 7.50 5.12
N PRO A 281 3.92 7.25 5.83
CA PRO A 281 4.38 8.15 6.89
C PRO A 281 4.63 9.58 6.38
N ALA A 282 5.05 9.74 5.12
CA ALA A 282 5.32 11.02 4.48
C ALA A 282 4.35 11.38 3.33
N GLY A 283 3.26 10.63 3.17
CA GLY A 283 2.30 10.85 2.08
C GLY A 283 2.81 10.38 0.71
N PHE A 284 2.15 10.82 -0.35
CA PHE A 284 2.44 10.45 -1.74
C PHE A 284 3.69 11.16 -2.28
N ALA A 285 4.44 10.48 -3.14
CA ALA A 285 5.61 11.03 -3.83
C ALA A 285 6.59 11.74 -2.87
N HIS A 286 6.94 11.07 -1.77
CA HIS A 286 7.91 11.56 -0.78
C HIS A 286 9.26 11.84 -1.42
N ASP A 287 9.82 13.02 -1.16
CA ASP A 287 11.00 13.56 -1.86
C ASP A 287 12.18 12.57 -1.87
N GLU A 288 12.53 11.98 -0.72
CA GLU A 288 13.62 11.00 -0.63
C GLU A 288 13.37 9.72 -1.44
N VAL A 289 12.13 9.22 -1.42
CA VAL A 289 11.75 8.01 -2.16
C VAL A 289 11.79 8.29 -3.67
N VAL A 290 11.28 9.44 -4.08
CA VAL A 290 11.30 9.88 -5.48
C VAL A 290 12.73 10.09 -5.96
N ARG A 291 13.57 10.78 -5.17
CA ARG A 291 15.00 10.97 -5.45
C ARG A 291 15.70 9.63 -5.64
N CYS A 292 15.60 8.74 -4.66
CA CYS A 292 16.21 7.41 -4.72
C CYS A 292 15.70 6.56 -5.90
N TYR A 293 14.43 6.70 -6.27
CA TYR A 293 13.88 6.02 -7.45
C TYR A 293 14.51 6.54 -8.75
N ILE A 294 14.53 7.87 -8.94
CA ILE A 294 15.04 8.52 -10.16
C ILE A 294 16.54 8.36 -10.31
N GLU A 295 17.28 8.50 -9.22
CA GLU A 295 18.75 8.43 -9.22
C GLU A 295 19.28 7.00 -9.28
N GLY A 296 18.38 6.00 -9.30
CA GLY A 296 18.72 4.60 -9.56
C GLY A 296 19.06 3.76 -8.33
N ALA A 297 18.76 4.25 -7.10
CA ALA A 297 19.01 3.47 -5.89
C ALA A 297 18.15 2.20 -5.79
N PHE A 298 16.92 2.24 -6.33
CA PHE A 298 16.07 1.04 -6.43
C PHE A 298 15.12 1.02 -7.64
N GLY A 299 15.27 1.94 -8.59
CA GLY A 299 14.31 2.10 -9.69
C GLY A 299 14.20 0.88 -10.62
N ASP A 300 15.28 0.14 -10.76
CA ASP A 300 15.41 -1.11 -11.51
C ASP A 300 14.84 -2.34 -10.76
N THR A 301 14.80 -2.30 -9.42
CA THR A 301 14.34 -3.42 -8.58
C THR A 301 12.87 -3.76 -8.78
N LEU A 302 12.07 -2.84 -9.36
CA LEU A 302 10.68 -3.11 -9.74
C LEU A 302 10.55 -4.06 -10.94
N LEU A 303 11.57 -4.10 -11.79
CA LEU A 303 11.61 -4.93 -13.00
C LEU A 303 12.56 -6.13 -12.84
N HIS A 304 13.56 -6.00 -11.97
CA HIS A 304 14.61 -6.99 -11.72
C HIS A 304 14.84 -7.18 -10.22
N ALA A 305 13.91 -7.88 -9.56
CA ALA A 305 14.06 -8.25 -8.15
C ALA A 305 14.78 -9.59 -8.04
N ASP A 306 15.86 -9.62 -7.26
CA ASP A 306 16.54 -10.85 -6.88
C ASP A 306 15.69 -11.66 -5.89
N ASP A 307 15.83 -12.99 -5.90
CA ASP A 307 15.15 -13.85 -4.94
C ASP A 307 15.77 -13.69 -3.55
N THR A 308 15.08 -13.00 -2.65
CA THR A 308 15.57 -12.74 -1.28
C THR A 308 15.63 -13.97 -0.40
N THR A 309 15.12 -15.12 -0.87
CA THR A 309 15.24 -16.39 -0.13
C THR A 309 16.60 -17.05 -0.34
N VAL A 310 17.36 -16.62 -1.36
CA VAL A 310 18.65 -17.19 -1.71
C VAL A 310 19.78 -16.36 -1.07
N GLY A 311 20.16 -16.74 0.15
CA GLY A 311 21.25 -16.10 0.90
C GLY A 311 20.89 -14.73 1.49
N GLU A 312 21.88 -14.01 2.02
CA GLU A 312 21.67 -12.68 2.60
C GLU A 312 21.60 -11.60 1.50
N HIS A 313 20.47 -10.89 1.41
CA HIS A 313 20.28 -9.79 0.47
C HIS A 313 20.72 -8.44 1.11
N PRO A 314 21.55 -7.60 0.45
CA PRO A 314 22.10 -6.37 1.05
C PRO A 314 21.05 -5.39 1.60
N ALA A 315 19.97 -5.14 0.85
CA ALA A 315 18.87 -4.29 1.34
C ALA A 315 18.18 -4.84 2.61
N ALA A 316 18.09 -6.16 2.76
CA ALA A 316 17.54 -6.79 3.97
C ALA A 316 18.51 -6.63 5.15
N VAL A 317 19.81 -6.79 4.91
CA VAL A 317 20.87 -6.62 5.93
C VAL A 317 20.91 -5.17 6.43
N ALA A 318 20.96 -4.19 5.53
CA ALA A 318 20.98 -2.78 5.87
C ALA A 318 19.73 -2.39 6.70
N TYR A 319 18.56 -2.87 6.29
CA TYR A 319 17.33 -2.59 6.99
C TYR A 319 17.28 -3.26 8.38
N ALA A 320 17.70 -4.54 8.47
CA ALA A 320 17.79 -5.25 9.74
C ALA A 320 18.77 -4.56 10.71
N ASN A 321 19.93 -4.12 10.21
CA ASN A 321 20.93 -3.41 11.01
C ASN A 321 20.40 -2.08 11.54
N PHE A 322 19.71 -1.31 10.69
CA PHE A 322 19.04 -0.09 11.13
C PHE A 322 18.02 -0.37 12.25
N LEU A 323 17.17 -1.38 12.07
CA LEU A 323 16.15 -1.75 13.06
C LEU A 323 16.77 -2.18 14.40
N ARG A 324 17.81 -3.02 14.37
CA ARG A 324 18.57 -3.43 15.58
C ARG A 324 19.21 -2.24 16.29
N SER A 325 19.67 -1.23 15.55
CA SER A 325 20.23 -0.01 16.16
C SER A 325 19.19 0.80 16.94
N ARG A 326 17.91 0.71 16.53
CA ARG A 326 16.79 1.44 17.17
C ARG A 326 16.13 0.66 18.30
N LEU A 327 16.04 -0.67 18.20
CA LEU A 327 15.45 -1.54 19.22
C LEU A 327 16.45 -2.59 19.71
N ARG A 328 17.10 -2.27 20.84
CA ARG A 328 18.03 -3.20 21.51
C ARG A 328 17.26 -4.35 22.17
N GLY A 329 17.88 -5.53 22.25
CA GLY A 329 17.30 -6.71 22.91
C GLY A 329 16.57 -7.68 21.98
N LEU A 330 16.37 -7.33 20.71
CA LEU A 330 15.76 -8.17 19.68
C LEU A 330 16.76 -8.40 18.52
N PRO A 331 17.65 -9.41 18.64
CA PRO A 331 18.75 -9.60 17.70
C PRO A 331 18.33 -10.15 16.33
N HIS A 332 17.20 -10.85 16.24
CA HIS A 332 16.75 -11.48 15.00
C HIS A 332 15.72 -10.59 14.31
N VAL A 333 15.88 -10.41 12.99
CA VAL A 333 14.98 -9.63 12.15
C VAL A 333 14.66 -10.45 10.91
N SER A 334 13.39 -10.68 10.64
CA SER A 334 12.93 -11.29 9.39
C SER A 334 11.85 -10.45 8.71
N PHE A 335 11.73 -10.60 7.40
CA PHE A 335 10.77 -9.85 6.60
C PHE A 335 9.78 -10.76 5.87
N VAL A 336 8.54 -10.28 5.78
CA VAL A 336 7.39 -10.91 5.11
C VAL A 336 6.58 -9.84 4.37
N SER A 337 5.56 -10.20 3.60
CA SER A 337 4.90 -9.24 2.71
C SER A 337 3.87 -8.35 3.40
N SER A 338 3.36 -8.73 4.57
CA SER A 338 2.27 -8.02 5.24
C SER A 338 2.32 -8.10 6.78
N GLY A 339 1.53 -7.25 7.44
CA GLY A 339 1.40 -7.30 8.90
C GLY A 339 0.65 -8.53 9.43
N ALA A 340 -0.22 -9.12 8.60
CA ALA A 340 -0.89 -10.38 8.95
C ALA A 340 0.12 -11.54 8.93
N GLU A 341 0.94 -11.63 7.88
CA GLU A 341 2.04 -12.60 7.81
C GLU A 341 3.08 -12.39 8.93
N ALA A 342 3.34 -11.14 9.33
CA ALA A 342 4.25 -10.86 10.44
C ALA A 342 3.71 -11.44 11.76
N ASN A 343 2.40 -11.33 12.00
CA ASN A 343 1.74 -11.99 13.12
C ASN A 343 1.76 -13.53 13.00
N ASP A 344 1.47 -14.10 11.82
CA ASP A 344 1.55 -15.54 11.58
C ASP A 344 2.95 -16.09 11.95
N LYS A 345 4.00 -15.42 11.46
CA LYS A 345 5.39 -15.79 11.73
C LYS A 345 5.74 -15.64 13.21
N ALA A 346 5.33 -14.55 13.86
CA ALA A 346 5.55 -14.36 15.30
C ALA A 346 4.88 -15.45 16.14
N TYR A 347 3.66 -15.86 15.78
CA TYR A 347 2.96 -16.95 16.47
C TYR A 347 3.64 -18.30 16.25
N ALA A 348 4.12 -18.56 15.03
CA ALA A 348 4.90 -19.76 14.73
C ALA A 348 6.20 -19.81 15.55
N LEU A 349 6.95 -18.70 15.63
CA LEU A 349 8.16 -18.61 16.46
C LEU A 349 7.85 -18.83 17.95
N ALA A 350 6.83 -18.16 18.50
CA ALA A 350 6.44 -18.38 19.89
C ALA A 350 6.03 -19.83 20.16
N MET A 351 5.31 -20.46 19.23
CA MET A 351 4.89 -21.86 19.35
C MET A 351 6.08 -22.82 19.26
N ALA A 352 7.07 -22.55 18.42
CA ALA A 352 8.30 -23.35 18.31
C ALA A 352 9.17 -23.27 19.58
N HIS A 353 9.12 -22.13 20.29
CA HIS A 353 9.86 -21.87 21.52
C HIS A 353 9.03 -22.06 22.81
N ARG A 354 7.87 -22.72 22.71
CA ARG A 354 7.03 -23.03 23.88
C ARG A 354 7.77 -23.91 24.88
N ARG A 355 7.53 -23.68 26.17
CA ARG A 355 8.13 -24.44 27.29
C ARG A 355 7.47 -25.81 27.50
N SER A 356 6.24 -25.99 27.00
CA SER A 356 5.47 -27.21 27.17
C SER A 356 4.52 -27.45 25.99
N ASP A 357 4.27 -28.71 25.63
CA ASP A 357 3.26 -29.08 24.63
C ASP A 357 1.81 -28.79 25.03
N LYS A 358 1.59 -28.42 26.30
CA LYS A 358 0.30 -27.88 26.77
C LYS A 358 0.05 -26.46 26.26
N GLN A 359 1.11 -25.70 25.99
CA GLN A 359 1.00 -24.32 25.52
C GLN A 359 0.55 -24.28 24.06
N ARG A 360 -0.77 -24.18 23.85
CA ARG A 360 -1.43 -24.24 22.54
C ARG A 360 -2.40 -23.08 22.29
N ARG A 361 -2.60 -22.22 23.30
CA ARG A 361 -3.55 -21.11 23.27
C ARG A 361 -2.81 -19.78 23.13
N LEU A 362 -3.43 -18.81 22.47
CA LEU A 362 -2.93 -17.45 22.36
C LEU A 362 -3.76 -16.53 23.27
N LEU A 363 -3.11 -15.64 24.01
CA LEU A 363 -3.80 -14.58 24.73
C LEU A 363 -3.79 -13.31 23.89
N ALA A 364 -4.98 -12.78 23.59
CA ALA A 364 -5.19 -11.49 22.96
C ALA A 364 -6.06 -10.60 23.86
N PHE A 365 -6.45 -9.42 23.37
CA PHE A 365 -7.22 -8.45 24.15
C PHE A 365 -8.51 -8.04 23.43
N GLU A 366 -9.58 -7.82 24.20
CA GLU A 366 -10.83 -7.30 23.65
C GLU A 366 -10.60 -6.01 22.85
N GLY A 367 -11.15 -5.94 21.65
CA GLY A 367 -11.01 -4.80 20.72
C GLY A 367 -9.79 -4.86 19.80
N SER A 368 -8.93 -5.89 19.92
CA SER A 368 -7.73 -6.06 19.11
C SER A 368 -8.00 -6.24 17.60
N PHE A 369 -6.99 -5.91 16.79
CA PHE A 369 -6.91 -6.26 15.38
C PHE A 369 -5.47 -6.60 14.97
N HIS A 370 -5.23 -7.88 14.66
CA HIS A 370 -3.90 -8.41 14.33
C HIS A 370 -3.79 -8.91 12.88
N GLY A 371 -4.87 -8.89 12.11
CA GLY A 371 -4.83 -9.25 10.69
C GLY A 371 -6.06 -10.03 10.24
N ARG A 372 -5.98 -10.57 9.03
CA ARG A 372 -7.08 -11.34 8.41
C ARG A 372 -6.65 -12.65 7.75
N THR A 373 -5.39 -13.06 7.89
CA THR A 373 -5.00 -14.47 7.69
C THR A 373 -5.57 -15.31 8.84
N LEU A 374 -5.62 -16.64 8.70
CA LEU A 374 -6.41 -17.49 9.61
C LEU A 374 -6.02 -17.34 11.09
N LEU A 375 -4.73 -17.31 11.45
CA LEU A 375 -4.31 -17.20 12.86
C LEU A 375 -4.47 -15.76 13.43
N PRO A 376 -4.03 -14.69 12.76
CA PRO A 376 -4.19 -13.33 13.26
C PRO A 376 -5.64 -12.84 13.21
N LEU A 377 -6.47 -13.43 12.35
CA LEU A 377 -7.92 -13.22 12.38
C LEU A 377 -8.52 -13.76 13.68
N GLN A 378 -8.08 -14.94 14.12
CA GLN A 378 -8.47 -15.51 15.41
C GLN A 378 -7.99 -14.66 16.58
N ALA A 379 -6.88 -13.93 16.45
CA ALA A 379 -6.42 -12.96 17.44
C ALA A 379 -7.16 -11.61 17.36
N SER A 380 -7.91 -11.35 16.28
CA SER A 380 -8.67 -10.12 16.08
C SER A 380 -10.08 -10.23 16.68
N HIS A 381 -10.45 -9.30 17.56
CA HIS A 381 -11.64 -9.47 18.41
C HIS A 381 -12.98 -9.38 17.68
N ASN A 382 -13.07 -8.71 16.53
CA ASN A 382 -14.37 -8.43 15.89
C ASN A 382 -15.06 -9.71 15.39
N PRO A 383 -16.18 -10.14 16.01
CA PRO A 383 -16.81 -11.43 15.70
C PRO A 383 -17.41 -11.46 14.29
N ALA A 384 -17.86 -10.32 13.74
CA ALA A 384 -18.38 -10.27 12.37
C ALA A 384 -17.30 -10.59 11.32
N LYS A 385 -16.03 -10.40 11.66
CA LYS A 385 -14.90 -10.79 10.81
C LYS A 385 -14.38 -12.19 11.15
N ARG A 386 -14.30 -12.53 12.44
CA ARG A 386 -13.65 -13.75 12.95
C ARG A 386 -14.56 -14.99 12.92
N ALA A 387 -15.78 -14.88 13.43
CA ALA A 387 -16.69 -16.02 13.66
C ALA A 387 -16.93 -16.92 12.42
N PRO A 388 -17.05 -16.38 11.19
CA PRO A 388 -17.20 -17.23 10.00
C PRO A 388 -15.99 -18.11 9.67
N PHE A 389 -14.82 -17.83 10.26
CA PHE A 389 -13.55 -18.50 9.97
C PHE A 389 -12.98 -19.19 11.22
N GLU A 390 -13.76 -19.32 12.30
CA GLU A 390 -13.33 -20.02 13.50
C GLU A 390 -13.20 -21.53 13.25
N PHE A 391 -12.09 -22.13 13.66
CA PHE A 391 -11.85 -23.57 13.55
C PHE A 391 -11.35 -24.16 14.86
N LYS A 392 -11.69 -25.44 15.10
CA LYS A 392 -11.32 -26.16 16.33
C LYS A 392 -9.81 -26.42 16.38
N GLY A 393 -9.22 -26.31 17.57
CA GLY A 393 -7.81 -26.67 17.82
C GLY A 393 -6.82 -25.50 17.83
N TYR A 394 -7.25 -24.30 17.43
CA TYR A 394 -6.52 -23.05 17.69
C TYR A 394 -7.43 -22.13 18.50
N GLU A 395 -7.12 -21.99 19.79
CA GLU A 395 -7.95 -21.23 20.73
C GLU A 395 -7.24 -19.93 21.10
N VAL A 396 -7.97 -18.82 20.92
CA VAL A 396 -7.57 -17.51 21.42
C VAL A 396 -8.50 -17.14 22.56
N GLU A 397 -7.92 -16.74 23.70
CA GLU A 397 -8.66 -16.11 24.78
C GLU A 397 -8.42 -14.60 24.76
N TYR A 398 -9.44 -13.84 25.16
CA TYR A 398 -9.38 -12.39 25.20
C TYR A 398 -9.46 -11.91 26.64
N ALA A 399 -8.44 -11.20 27.08
CA ALA A 399 -8.53 -10.42 28.31
C ALA A 399 -9.12 -9.03 28.02
N SER A 400 -9.75 -8.45 29.03
CA SER A 400 -10.23 -7.06 28.98
C SER A 400 -9.08 -6.10 28.66
N TYR A 401 -9.28 -5.10 27.79
CA TYR A 401 -8.30 -4.03 27.55
C TYR A 401 -8.66 -2.79 28.35
N ALA A 402 -7.88 -2.48 29.39
CA ALA A 402 -8.08 -1.30 30.24
C ALA A 402 -7.72 -0.03 29.47
N ALA A 403 -8.76 0.60 28.90
CA ALA A 403 -8.58 1.70 27.96
C ALA A 403 -8.42 3.04 28.68
N TRP A 404 -7.26 3.65 28.51
CA TRP A 404 -7.01 5.04 28.84
C TRP A 404 -7.49 5.92 27.68
N TRP A 405 -8.59 6.64 27.87
CA TRP A 405 -9.25 7.40 26.79
C TRP A 405 -8.74 8.83 26.60
N THR A 406 -7.90 9.30 27.51
CA THR A 406 -7.40 10.68 27.55
C THR A 406 -5.90 10.68 27.76
N PRO A 407 -5.08 10.31 26.74
CA PRO A 407 -3.62 10.34 26.83
C PRO A 407 -3.03 11.75 27.06
N ASP A 408 -3.91 12.74 27.16
CA ASP A 408 -3.63 14.18 27.23
C ASP A 408 -3.49 14.69 28.67
N VAL A 409 -3.90 13.90 29.67
CA VAL A 409 -3.55 14.16 31.08
C VAL A 409 -2.17 13.57 31.36
N PRO A 410 -1.39 14.10 32.32
CA PRO A 410 -0.15 13.46 32.75
C PRO A 410 -0.40 11.98 33.01
N GLU A 411 0.39 11.14 32.34
CA GLU A 411 0.27 9.70 32.46
C GLU A 411 0.44 9.30 33.93
N PRO A 412 -0.50 8.52 34.51
CA PRO A 412 -0.39 8.10 35.90
C PRO A 412 0.91 7.33 36.15
N GLU A 413 1.61 7.67 37.23
CA GLU A 413 2.82 6.97 37.65
C GLU A 413 2.50 5.57 38.23
N ASP A 414 3.51 4.71 38.24
CA ASP A 414 3.44 3.40 38.87
C ASP A 414 3.36 3.58 40.39
N PRO A 415 2.50 2.82 41.08
CA PRO A 415 2.59 2.72 42.53
C PRO A 415 3.97 2.18 42.96
N GLU A 416 4.38 2.49 44.18
CA GLU A 416 5.66 2.06 44.71
C GLU A 416 5.80 0.52 44.65
N ASN A 417 6.95 0.05 44.13
CA ASN A 417 7.27 -1.37 43.95
C ASN A 417 6.25 -2.17 43.12
N PHE A 418 5.42 -1.52 42.30
CA PHE A 418 4.33 -2.18 41.58
C PHE A 418 4.80 -3.37 40.74
N VAL A 419 5.80 -3.19 39.88
CA VAL A 419 6.32 -4.27 39.02
C VAL A 419 6.87 -5.45 39.84
N ALA A 420 7.58 -5.17 40.93
CA ALA A 420 8.11 -6.20 41.83
C ALA A 420 6.99 -7.01 42.50
N ARG A 421 5.91 -6.33 42.95
CA ARG A 421 4.73 -6.97 43.56
C ARG A 421 3.94 -7.81 42.55
N VAL A 422 3.82 -7.35 41.30
CA VAL A 422 3.21 -8.16 40.24
C VAL A 422 4.06 -9.40 39.95
N ALA A 423 5.38 -9.24 39.87
CA ALA A 423 6.30 -10.35 39.64
C ALA A 423 6.33 -11.38 40.79
N SER A 424 6.11 -10.96 42.04
CA SER A 424 6.01 -11.85 43.21
C SER A 424 4.66 -12.56 43.34
N GLY A 425 3.65 -12.16 42.57
CA GLY A 425 2.30 -12.75 42.61
C GLY A 425 1.33 -12.08 43.57
N GLU A 426 1.61 -10.85 44.00
CA GLU A 426 0.76 -10.09 44.92
C GLU A 426 -0.36 -9.31 44.22
N LEU A 427 -0.56 -9.50 42.92
CA LEU A 427 -1.49 -8.69 42.12
C LEU A 427 -2.93 -8.66 42.68
N GLY A 428 -3.42 -9.78 43.22
CA GLY A 428 -4.73 -9.83 43.87
C GLY A 428 -4.81 -8.94 45.13
N ALA A 429 -3.76 -8.93 45.96
CA ALA A 429 -3.68 -8.06 47.13
C ALA A 429 -3.59 -6.58 46.71
N VAL A 430 -2.81 -6.26 45.67
CA VAL A 430 -2.74 -4.91 45.09
C VAL A 430 -4.12 -4.45 44.63
N LEU A 431 -4.91 -5.32 43.98
CA LEU A 431 -6.28 -5.01 43.61
C LEU A 431 -7.14 -4.70 44.83
N GLU A 432 -7.17 -5.59 45.82
CA GLU A 432 -7.97 -5.41 47.06
C GLU A 432 -7.66 -4.09 47.79
N GLU A 433 -6.38 -3.73 47.89
CA GLU A 433 -5.91 -2.47 48.48
C GLU A 433 -6.45 -1.24 47.73
N ASN A 434 -6.67 -1.34 46.42
CA ASN A 434 -7.04 -0.22 45.55
C ASN A 434 -8.52 -0.20 45.14
N LEU A 435 -9.31 -1.25 45.40
CA LEU A 435 -10.72 -1.36 45.01
C LEU A 435 -11.58 -0.17 45.47
N ASN A 436 -11.30 0.36 46.66
CA ASN A 436 -12.01 1.50 47.23
C ASN A 436 -11.26 2.84 47.03
N GLY A 437 -10.18 2.83 46.24
CA GLY A 437 -9.40 4.00 45.91
C GLY A 437 -10.12 4.96 44.95
N GLY A 438 -9.55 6.16 44.76
CA GLY A 438 -10.07 7.16 43.83
C GLY A 438 -9.68 6.95 42.36
N ASP A 439 -8.65 6.15 42.08
CA ASP A 439 -8.14 5.88 40.73
C ASP A 439 -8.89 4.71 40.07
N ARG A 440 -10.02 5.03 39.42
CA ARG A 440 -10.83 4.04 38.71
C ARG A 440 -10.09 3.37 37.56
N LEU A 441 -9.24 4.11 36.85
CA LEU A 441 -8.45 3.56 35.75
C LEU A 441 -7.49 2.48 36.27
N PHE A 442 -6.85 2.72 37.42
CA PHE A 442 -5.96 1.73 38.01
C PHE A 442 -6.69 0.45 38.40
N VAL A 443 -7.89 0.56 38.96
CA VAL A 443 -8.72 -0.61 39.29
C VAL A 443 -9.07 -1.41 38.03
N GLU A 444 -9.45 -0.75 36.93
CA GLU A 444 -9.72 -1.41 35.65
C GLU A 444 -8.47 -2.11 35.09
N GLU A 445 -7.31 -1.47 35.18
CA GLU A 445 -6.02 -2.04 34.78
C GLU A 445 -5.64 -3.26 35.61
N LEU A 446 -5.80 -3.20 36.94
CA LEU A 446 -5.55 -4.32 37.84
C LEU A 446 -6.52 -5.48 37.57
N GLN A 447 -7.80 -5.21 37.32
CA GLN A 447 -8.79 -6.25 36.97
C GLN A 447 -8.40 -6.97 35.68
N SER A 448 -8.00 -6.22 34.64
CA SER A 448 -7.48 -6.78 33.40
C SER A 448 -6.22 -7.62 33.65
N LEU A 449 -5.26 -7.12 34.43
CA LEU A 449 -4.04 -7.86 34.76
C LEU A 449 -4.33 -9.14 35.58
N VAL A 450 -5.32 -9.13 36.48
CA VAL A 450 -5.76 -10.32 37.23
C VAL A 450 -6.35 -11.37 36.29
N GLU A 451 -7.13 -10.93 35.30
CA GLU A 451 -7.63 -11.81 34.24
C GLU A 451 -6.47 -12.42 33.43
N VAL A 452 -5.46 -11.62 33.09
CA VAL A 452 -4.23 -12.10 32.44
C VAL A 452 -3.49 -13.10 33.33
N ASP A 453 -3.25 -12.81 34.61
CA ASP A 453 -2.54 -13.73 35.53
C ASP A 453 -3.30 -15.06 35.67
N ARG A 454 -4.63 -15.02 35.73
CA ARG A 454 -5.49 -16.22 35.74
C ARG A 454 -5.35 -17.04 34.46
N HIS A 455 -5.37 -16.40 33.29
CA HIS A 455 -5.19 -17.08 32.01
C HIS A 455 -3.78 -17.69 31.92
N LEU A 456 -2.74 -16.90 32.10
CA LEU A 456 -1.36 -17.37 31.98
C LEU A 456 -1.02 -18.47 33.02
N GLY A 457 -1.61 -18.38 34.21
CA GLY A 457 -1.46 -19.36 35.29
C GLY A 457 -2.02 -20.76 34.99
N THR A 458 -2.84 -20.94 33.95
CA THR A 458 -3.24 -22.30 33.52
C THR A 458 -2.09 -23.08 32.88
N GLY A 459 -1.10 -22.37 32.34
CA GLY A 459 0.03 -22.96 31.61
C GLY A 459 -0.28 -23.36 30.17
N ASP A 460 -1.44 -22.96 29.63
CA ASP A 460 -1.89 -23.35 28.28
C ASP A 460 -1.50 -22.35 27.18
N PHE A 461 -0.88 -21.22 27.54
CA PHE A 461 -0.61 -20.12 26.61
C PHE A 461 0.81 -20.14 26.05
N PHE A 462 0.96 -20.10 24.73
CA PHE A 462 2.27 -20.04 24.07
C PHE A 462 2.75 -18.61 23.80
N ALA A 463 1.85 -17.62 23.82
CA ALA A 463 2.18 -16.20 23.71
C ALA A 463 1.04 -15.33 24.23
N ALA A 464 1.36 -14.07 24.54
CA ALA A 464 0.41 -12.97 24.66
C ALA A 464 0.72 -11.91 23.59
N VAL A 465 -0.29 -11.48 22.84
CA VAL A 465 -0.16 -10.45 21.80
C VAL A 465 -1.01 -9.23 22.13
N ILE A 466 -0.45 -8.03 21.91
CA ILE A 466 -1.11 -6.77 22.22
C ILE A 466 -0.68 -5.65 21.26
N GLU A 467 -1.62 -4.79 20.86
CA GLU A 467 -1.30 -3.50 20.24
C GLU A 467 -0.95 -2.48 21.34
N PRO A 468 0.14 -1.69 21.23
CA PRO A 468 0.41 -0.58 22.17
C PRO A 468 -0.74 0.42 22.28
N ILE A 469 -1.42 0.64 21.14
CA ILE A 469 -2.65 1.41 20.99
C ILE A 469 -3.56 0.61 20.07
N GLN A 470 -4.73 0.19 20.55
CA GLN A 470 -5.70 -0.53 19.71
C GLN A 470 -6.30 0.43 18.69
N SER A 471 -5.86 0.29 17.44
CA SER A 471 -6.22 1.25 16.40
C SER A 471 -7.60 0.98 15.82
N GLU A 472 -7.86 -0.23 15.32
CA GLU A 472 -9.18 -0.57 14.75
C GLU A 472 -10.27 -0.64 15.82
N GLY A 473 -9.90 -1.00 17.06
CA GLY A 473 -10.78 -1.15 18.21
C GLY A 473 -11.43 0.16 18.71
N GLY A 474 -10.98 1.31 18.21
CA GLY A 474 -11.52 2.62 18.58
C GLY A 474 -10.47 3.60 19.08
N ASP A 475 -9.21 3.51 18.66
CA ASP A 475 -8.10 4.33 19.18
C ASP A 475 -8.04 4.30 20.72
N ARG A 476 -7.92 3.09 21.27
CA ARG A 476 -7.84 2.86 22.73
C ARG A 476 -6.37 2.80 23.14
N TYR A 477 -5.99 3.64 24.10
CA TYR A 477 -4.63 3.67 24.65
C TYR A 477 -4.61 2.86 25.95
N ALA A 478 -3.40 2.53 26.41
CA ALA A 478 -3.17 2.00 27.74
C ALA A 478 -1.94 2.68 28.34
N THR A 479 -1.85 2.67 29.67
CA THR A 479 -0.78 3.34 30.41
C THR A 479 0.49 2.48 30.46
N ALA A 480 1.63 3.12 30.73
CA ALA A 480 2.91 2.49 30.98
C ALA A 480 2.83 1.48 32.12
N ARG A 481 2.14 1.81 33.23
CA ARG A 481 1.97 0.89 34.36
C ARG A 481 1.23 -0.39 33.96
N PHE A 482 0.18 -0.30 33.14
CA PHE A 482 -0.51 -1.49 32.62
C PHE A 482 0.45 -2.38 31.82
N HIS A 483 1.22 -1.78 30.90
CA HIS A 483 2.17 -2.51 30.06
C HIS A 483 3.34 -3.11 30.85
N ARG A 484 3.84 -2.43 31.89
CA ARG A 484 4.85 -2.97 32.82
C ARG A 484 4.30 -4.13 33.65
N GLY A 485 3.08 -4.02 34.16
CA GLY A 485 2.37 -5.11 34.84
C GLY A 485 2.18 -6.32 33.93
N LEU A 486 1.74 -6.12 32.69
CA LEU A 486 1.62 -7.18 31.68
C LEU A 486 2.98 -7.83 31.42
N ARG A 487 4.06 -7.05 31.34
CA ARG A 487 5.41 -7.59 31.15
C ARG A 487 5.85 -8.43 32.35
N ALA A 488 5.61 -7.97 33.57
CA ALA A 488 5.93 -8.73 34.78
C ALA A 488 5.21 -10.10 34.82
N LEU A 489 3.92 -10.13 34.45
CA LEU A 489 3.14 -11.37 34.38
C LEU A 489 3.66 -12.33 33.31
N THR A 490 3.92 -11.83 32.10
CA THR A 490 4.45 -12.67 31.00
C THR A 490 5.82 -13.26 31.36
N ARG A 491 6.69 -12.50 32.03
CA ARG A 491 7.96 -13.00 32.57
C ARG A 491 7.75 -14.07 33.65
N ARG A 492 6.88 -13.81 34.64
CA ARG A 492 6.57 -14.74 35.75
C ARG A 492 6.08 -16.10 35.24
N HIS A 493 5.21 -16.10 34.24
CA HIS A 493 4.65 -17.32 33.65
C HIS A 493 5.49 -17.91 32.51
N GLY A 494 6.53 -17.22 32.06
CA GLY A 494 7.39 -17.70 30.98
C GLY A 494 6.70 -17.72 29.62
N VAL A 495 5.79 -16.79 29.38
CA VAL A 495 5.02 -16.66 28.14
C VAL A 495 5.59 -15.48 27.34
N PRO A 496 5.98 -15.66 26.07
CA PRO A 496 6.44 -14.58 25.21
C PRO A 496 5.40 -13.45 25.07
N LEU A 497 5.86 -12.19 25.16
CA LEU A 497 5.06 -10.99 24.89
C LEU A 497 5.38 -10.46 23.49
N ILE A 498 4.34 -10.34 22.67
CA ILE A 498 4.39 -9.82 21.30
C ILE A 498 3.71 -8.44 21.28
N TYR A 499 4.44 -7.40 20.88
CA TYR A 499 3.83 -6.13 20.51
C TYR A 499 3.52 -6.10 19.01
N ASP A 500 2.23 -6.03 18.70
CA ASP A 500 1.78 -5.72 17.34
C ASP A 500 1.83 -4.21 17.12
N GLU A 501 2.91 -3.75 16.50
CA GLU A 501 3.14 -2.36 16.11
C GLU A 501 2.90 -2.13 14.61
N VAL A 502 2.13 -3.01 13.96
CA VAL A 502 1.82 -2.90 12.53
C VAL A 502 1.20 -1.55 12.19
N GLN A 503 0.43 -0.94 13.09
CA GLN A 503 -0.12 0.41 12.89
C GLN A 503 0.56 1.51 13.72
N SER A 504 0.96 1.22 14.96
CA SER A 504 1.50 2.22 15.89
C SER A 504 2.97 2.55 15.64
N GLY A 505 3.74 1.62 15.07
CA GLY A 505 5.16 1.79 14.85
C GLY A 505 5.48 2.79 13.75
N PHE A 506 6.77 3.01 13.55
CA PHE A 506 7.33 3.93 12.56
C PHE A 506 6.82 5.37 12.74
N GLY A 507 6.89 5.85 13.98
CA GLY A 507 6.72 7.28 14.29
C GLY A 507 5.27 7.74 14.43
N LEU A 508 4.25 6.88 14.36
CA LEU A 508 2.85 7.34 14.43
C LEU A 508 2.59 8.16 15.71
N GLY A 509 3.06 7.68 16.86
CA GLY A 509 2.94 8.38 18.16
C GLY A 509 4.10 9.32 18.48
N GLY A 510 4.90 9.69 17.48
CA GLY A 510 6.13 10.49 17.61
C GLY A 510 7.38 9.69 17.95
N THR A 511 7.29 8.55 18.66
CA THR A 511 8.43 7.63 18.87
C THR A 511 8.53 6.61 17.74
N PHE A 512 9.75 6.15 17.41
CA PHE A 512 9.97 5.16 16.34
C PHE A 512 9.13 3.89 16.57
N ALA A 513 9.23 3.30 17.75
CA ALA A 513 8.32 2.27 18.22
C ALA A 513 7.50 2.83 19.38
N TRP A 514 6.20 2.55 19.41
CA TRP A 514 5.29 3.08 20.41
C TRP A 514 5.57 2.50 21.79
N HIS A 515 5.88 1.20 21.88
CA HIS A 515 6.11 0.51 23.16
C HIS A 515 7.31 1.10 23.95
N ALA A 516 8.24 1.77 23.27
CA ALA A 516 9.37 2.44 23.91
C ALA A 516 8.93 3.49 24.96
N ARG A 517 7.72 4.05 24.81
CA ARG A 517 7.13 5.00 25.76
C ARG A 517 6.85 4.37 27.11
N PHE A 518 6.54 3.07 27.14
CA PHE A 518 6.17 2.37 28.38
C PHE A 518 7.37 2.11 29.29
N LYS A 519 8.61 2.20 28.77
CA LYS A 519 9.85 1.94 29.52
C LYS A 519 9.72 0.67 30.37
N LEU A 520 9.57 -0.47 29.68
CA LEU A 520 9.39 -1.75 30.36
C LEU A 520 10.59 -2.01 31.28
N GLU A 521 10.31 -2.64 32.42
CA GLU A 521 11.29 -2.92 33.45
C GLU A 521 11.09 -4.31 34.04
N LYS A 522 12.17 -4.86 34.60
CA LYS A 522 12.16 -6.10 35.37
C LYS A 522 11.80 -5.80 36.82
N ALA A 523 11.58 -6.87 37.60
CA ALA A 523 11.28 -6.77 39.03
C ALA A 523 12.37 -6.06 39.86
N ASP A 524 13.60 -5.98 39.37
CA ASP A 524 14.72 -5.28 40.01
C ASP A 524 14.88 -3.81 39.55
N GLY A 525 13.94 -3.31 38.73
CA GLY A 525 13.96 -1.94 38.18
C GLY A 525 14.90 -1.75 36.99
N THR A 526 15.57 -2.81 36.49
CA THR A 526 16.39 -2.70 35.28
C THR A 526 15.54 -2.72 34.01
N PRO A 527 15.96 -2.09 32.90
CA PRO A 527 15.21 -2.10 31.64
C PRO A 527 14.91 -3.53 31.14
N ASP A 528 13.68 -3.73 30.64
CA ASP A 528 13.25 -4.93 29.94
C ASP A 528 12.79 -4.60 28.51
N THR A 529 12.57 -5.65 27.73
CA THR A 529 12.10 -5.60 26.34
C THR A 529 10.98 -6.63 26.15
N PRO A 530 10.07 -6.44 25.18
CA PRO A 530 9.20 -7.54 24.76
C PRO A 530 10.02 -8.66 24.11
N ASP A 531 9.40 -9.81 23.87
CA ASP A 531 10.09 -10.92 23.22
C ASP A 531 10.01 -10.81 21.68
N MET A 532 8.97 -10.14 21.16
CA MET A 532 8.84 -9.81 19.74
C MET A 532 8.14 -8.45 19.52
N VAL A 533 8.51 -7.77 18.44
CA VAL A 533 7.86 -6.54 17.96
C VAL A 533 7.62 -6.65 16.45
N LEU A 534 6.39 -6.37 16.03
CA LEU A 534 5.96 -6.54 14.65
C LEU A 534 5.69 -5.18 14.00
N PHE A 535 6.18 -4.96 12.78
CA PHE A 535 5.85 -3.78 11.99
C PHE A 535 5.30 -4.17 10.63
N ALA A 536 4.49 -3.30 10.03
CA ALA A 536 4.19 -3.30 8.61
C ALA A 536 3.74 -1.88 8.24
N LYS A 537 2.79 -1.73 7.31
CA LYS A 537 2.21 -0.44 6.90
C LYS A 537 3.29 0.62 6.62
N ARG A 538 3.57 1.53 7.55
CA ARG A 538 4.63 2.56 7.43
C ARG A 538 6.01 1.96 7.15
N ALA A 539 6.27 0.74 7.61
CA ALA A 539 7.48 -0.03 7.33
C ALA A 539 7.60 -0.52 5.87
N GLN A 540 6.55 -0.38 5.05
CA GLN A 540 6.46 -0.84 3.64
C GLN A 540 6.56 -2.36 3.40
N VAL A 541 6.95 -3.12 4.42
CA VAL A 541 7.10 -4.58 4.42
C VAL A 541 6.72 -5.09 5.81
N GLY A 542 6.28 -6.34 5.93
CA GLY A 542 6.14 -6.98 7.23
C GLY A 542 7.50 -7.22 7.86
N VAL A 543 7.68 -6.83 9.11
CA VAL A 543 8.92 -6.96 9.88
C VAL A 543 8.62 -7.70 11.17
N VAL A 544 9.42 -8.72 11.47
CA VAL A 544 9.39 -9.44 12.74
C VAL A 544 10.74 -9.24 13.42
N MET A 545 10.78 -8.43 14.48
CA MET A 545 11.94 -8.34 15.37
C MET A 545 11.72 -9.28 16.54
N SER A 546 12.67 -10.17 16.81
CA SER A 546 12.48 -11.31 17.70
C SER A 546 13.69 -11.59 18.59
N ALA A 547 13.42 -12.02 19.82
CA ALA A 547 14.38 -12.66 20.72
C ALA A 547 14.75 -14.08 20.28
N PHE A 548 13.91 -14.71 19.46
CA PHE A 548 14.09 -16.05 18.92
C PHE A 548 14.62 -16.00 17.48
N GLU A 549 15.51 -16.93 17.15
CA GLU A 549 16.01 -17.12 15.78
C GLU A 549 14.89 -17.60 14.86
N ASP A 550 14.80 -17.01 13.67
CA ASP A 550 13.88 -17.45 12.62
C ASP A 550 14.60 -18.47 11.72
N PRO A 551 14.18 -19.74 11.69
CA PRO A 551 14.83 -20.76 10.85
C PRO A 551 14.46 -20.61 9.37
N GLU A 552 13.49 -19.77 9.02
CA GLU A 552 13.05 -19.57 7.64
C GLU A 552 13.71 -18.34 7.00
N PRO A 553 14.03 -18.40 5.69
CA PRO A 553 14.60 -17.26 4.99
C PRO A 553 13.60 -16.10 4.86
N THR A 554 14.14 -14.91 4.63
CA THR A 554 13.33 -13.71 4.36
C THR A 554 12.66 -13.79 2.98
N TYR A 555 11.37 -13.47 2.93
CA TYR A 555 10.61 -13.36 1.68
C TYR A 555 10.03 -11.94 1.55
N ALA A 556 10.72 -11.07 0.82
CA ALA A 556 10.28 -9.70 0.60
C ALA A 556 10.75 -9.15 -0.74
N HIS A 557 9.97 -8.25 -1.34
CA HIS A 557 10.38 -7.58 -2.57
C HIS A 557 11.47 -6.53 -2.27
N THR A 558 12.57 -6.53 -3.03
CA THR A 558 13.72 -5.61 -2.82
C THR A 558 13.30 -4.13 -2.76
N ALA A 559 12.43 -3.69 -3.68
CA ALA A 559 11.89 -2.33 -3.63
C ALA A 559 11.19 -1.98 -2.31
N SER A 560 10.50 -2.94 -1.67
CA SER A 560 9.85 -2.73 -0.38
C SER A 560 10.86 -2.62 0.76
N LEU A 561 11.95 -3.41 0.72
CA LEU A 561 13.04 -3.31 1.70
C LEU A 561 13.73 -1.95 1.63
N VAL A 562 14.08 -1.47 0.43
CA VAL A 562 14.74 -0.17 0.25
C VAL A 562 13.82 0.98 0.66
N ARG A 563 12.55 0.98 0.20
CA ARG A 563 11.58 2.00 0.62
C ARG A 563 11.33 1.96 2.14
N GLY A 564 11.24 0.77 2.72
CA GLY A 564 11.08 0.58 4.16
C GLY A 564 12.24 1.20 4.95
N LEU A 565 13.49 0.97 4.51
CA LEU A 565 14.68 1.58 5.11
C LEU A 565 14.67 3.12 5.00
N ILE A 566 14.38 3.67 3.83
CA ILE A 566 14.26 5.13 3.64
C ILE A 566 13.22 5.70 4.62
N HIS A 567 12.05 5.09 4.70
CA HIS A 567 11.02 5.53 5.64
C HIS A 567 11.48 5.39 7.10
N ALA A 568 12.14 4.29 7.46
CA ALA A 568 12.65 4.06 8.81
C ALA A 568 13.64 5.16 9.23
N GLN A 569 14.59 5.50 8.34
CA GLN A 569 15.56 6.58 8.54
C GLN A 569 14.84 7.92 8.68
N SER A 570 13.90 8.19 7.78
CA SER A 570 13.15 9.45 7.77
C SER A 570 12.40 9.69 9.09
N VAL A 571 11.80 8.65 9.70
CA VAL A 571 10.98 8.79 10.92
C VAL A 571 11.74 8.68 12.23
N ALA A 572 13.00 8.26 12.22
CA ALA A 572 13.69 7.93 13.45
C ALA A 572 14.05 9.13 14.33
N ASP A 573 14.20 10.32 13.73
CA ASP A 573 14.60 11.55 14.43
C ASP A 573 13.47 12.61 14.47
N ASP A 574 12.23 12.20 14.15
CA ASP A 574 11.07 13.07 13.88
C ASP A 574 10.34 13.61 15.13
N GLN A 575 10.87 13.38 16.32
CA GLN A 575 10.08 13.61 17.53
C GLN A 575 9.70 15.08 17.73
N ALA A 576 10.54 16.01 17.26
CA ALA A 576 10.28 17.44 17.40
C ALA A 576 9.12 17.90 16.50
N GLU A 577 9.07 17.44 15.26
CA GLU A 577 8.00 17.74 14.29
C GLU A 577 6.69 17.12 14.75
N ALA A 578 6.70 15.84 15.15
CA ALA A 578 5.53 15.16 15.69
C ALA A 578 4.95 15.88 16.92
N ARG A 579 5.79 16.40 17.83
CA ARG A 579 5.35 17.22 18.97
C ARG A 579 4.78 18.57 18.54
N GLY A 580 5.29 19.17 17.46
CA GLY A 580 4.78 20.40 16.89
C GLY A 580 3.35 20.23 16.36
N ILE A 581 3.16 19.20 15.52
CA ILE A 581 1.85 18.82 14.97
C ILE A 581 0.88 18.44 16.07
N GLU A 582 1.31 17.61 17.04
CA GLU A 582 0.48 17.19 18.17
C GLU A 582 -0.06 18.40 18.93
N ARG A 583 0.79 19.39 19.25
CA ARG A 583 0.38 20.61 19.96
C ARG A 583 -0.65 21.41 19.15
N GLU A 584 -0.37 21.67 17.86
CA GLU A 584 -1.29 22.46 17.02
C GLU A 584 -2.65 21.77 16.86
N VAL A 585 -2.65 20.45 16.58
CA VAL A 585 -3.87 19.68 16.42
C VAL A 585 -4.66 19.59 17.73
N ARG A 586 -3.98 19.43 18.86
CA ARG A 586 -4.60 19.39 20.20
C ARG A 586 -5.37 20.67 20.50
N GLU A 587 -4.72 21.82 20.35
CA GLU A 587 -5.35 23.13 20.60
C GLU A 587 -6.61 23.33 19.75
N ARG A 588 -6.56 22.97 18.46
CA ARG A 588 -7.71 23.07 17.56
C ARG A 588 -8.81 22.04 17.89
N LEU A 589 -8.45 20.82 18.25
CA LEU A 589 -9.42 19.77 18.61
C LEU A 589 -10.16 20.10 19.90
N GLU A 590 -9.51 20.72 20.89
CA GLU A 590 -10.17 21.22 22.08
C GLU A 590 -11.21 22.30 21.78
N VAL A 591 -10.92 23.20 20.83
CA VAL A 591 -11.88 24.21 20.37
C VAL A 591 -13.10 23.54 19.73
N VAL A 592 -12.88 22.54 18.88
CA VAL A 592 -13.97 21.76 18.26
C VAL A 592 -14.82 21.05 19.33
N ALA A 593 -14.18 20.39 20.31
CA ALA A 593 -14.89 19.70 21.38
C ALA A 593 -15.73 20.65 22.24
N LYS A 594 -15.21 21.84 22.56
CA LYS A 594 -15.95 22.89 23.28
C LYS A 594 -17.10 23.48 22.46
N ARG A 595 -16.96 23.54 21.14
CA ARG A 595 -18.01 24.04 20.23
C ARG A 595 -19.16 23.05 20.06
N TYR A 596 -18.87 21.74 20.01
CA TYR A 596 -19.86 20.69 19.83
C TYR A 596 -19.88 19.68 20.99
N PRO A 597 -20.12 20.10 22.24
CA PRO A 597 -19.98 19.24 23.42
C PRO A 597 -20.98 18.07 23.46
N MET A 598 -22.09 18.16 22.71
CA MET A 598 -23.09 17.11 22.59
C MET A 598 -22.74 16.07 21.50
N LEU A 599 -21.82 16.40 20.59
CA LEU A 599 -21.39 15.52 19.50
C LEU A 599 -20.00 14.96 19.74
N VAL A 600 -19.07 15.76 20.26
CA VAL A 600 -17.67 15.39 20.39
C VAL A 600 -17.33 15.08 21.84
N SER A 601 -16.82 13.87 22.07
CA SER A 601 -16.33 13.43 23.38
C SER A 601 -14.99 12.72 23.24
N ARG A 602 -14.21 12.66 24.34
CA ARG A 602 -12.90 12.00 24.38
C ARG A 602 -11.95 12.40 23.23
N PRO A 603 -11.73 13.71 22.98
CA PRO A 603 -10.68 14.10 22.05
C PRO A 603 -9.35 13.54 22.55
N ARG A 604 -8.52 13.05 21.62
CA ARG A 604 -7.21 12.48 21.94
C ARG A 604 -6.25 12.65 20.77
N VAL A 605 -5.01 13.03 21.09
CA VAL A 605 -3.94 13.27 20.11
C VAL A 605 -2.62 12.72 20.65
N THR A 606 -1.89 11.96 19.84
CA THR A 606 -0.53 11.55 20.14
C THR A 606 0.26 11.45 18.85
N GLY A 607 1.28 12.29 18.69
CA GLY A 607 1.98 12.49 17.43
C GLY A 607 1.01 12.77 16.28
N TYR A 608 0.99 11.86 15.31
CA TYR A 608 0.16 11.94 14.11
C TYR A 608 -1.16 11.14 14.22
N ALA A 609 -1.44 10.51 15.36
CA ALA A 609 -2.72 9.86 15.64
C ALA A 609 -3.69 10.84 16.32
N VAL A 610 -4.87 11.01 15.72
CA VAL A 610 -5.92 11.93 16.20
C VAL A 610 -7.24 11.17 16.23
N ALA A 611 -8.01 11.31 17.31
CA ALA A 611 -9.34 10.72 17.37
C ALA A 611 -10.29 11.47 18.29
N PHE A 612 -11.59 11.25 18.09
CA PHE A 612 -12.66 11.63 19.01
C PHE A 612 -13.87 10.72 18.82
N ASP A 613 -14.74 10.67 19.82
CA ASP A 613 -15.93 9.82 19.83
C ASP A 613 -17.20 10.66 19.54
N LEU A 614 -18.05 10.12 18.66
CA LEU A 614 -19.40 10.61 18.38
C LEU A 614 -20.46 9.92 19.27
N PRO A 615 -21.72 10.41 19.33
CA PRO A 615 -22.73 9.88 20.26
C PRO A 615 -23.20 8.45 19.95
N SER A 616 -23.07 8.00 18.70
CA SER A 616 -23.55 6.68 18.25
C SER A 616 -22.91 6.27 16.94
N THR A 617 -23.07 5.00 16.56
CA THR A 617 -22.68 4.49 15.22
C THR A 617 -23.38 5.21 14.07
N ASP A 618 -24.63 5.61 14.25
CA ASP A 618 -25.37 6.37 13.23
C ASP A 618 -24.75 7.76 12.97
N HIS A 619 -24.49 8.54 14.02
CA HIS A 619 -23.69 9.77 13.93
C HIS A 619 -22.34 9.56 13.22
N LEU A 620 -21.61 8.49 13.56
CA LEU A 620 -20.34 8.15 12.91
C LEU A 620 -20.51 7.89 11.41
N ASN A 621 -21.48 7.07 11.02
CA ASN A 621 -21.75 6.79 9.61
C ASN A 621 -22.11 8.05 8.82
N ARG A 622 -22.89 8.96 9.41
CA ARG A 622 -23.25 10.25 8.78
C ARG A 622 -22.08 11.23 8.73
N PHE A 623 -21.20 11.24 9.73
CA PHE A 623 -19.96 12.01 9.65
C PHE A 623 -19.09 11.51 8.49
N LEU A 624 -18.89 10.20 8.41
CA LEU A 624 -18.07 9.58 7.36
C LEU A 624 -18.68 9.76 5.96
N ALA A 625 -20.00 9.76 5.81
CA ALA A 625 -20.66 9.97 4.51
C ALA A 625 -20.26 11.28 3.83
N GLN A 626 -19.80 12.27 4.60
CA GLN A 626 -19.39 13.58 4.08
C GLN A 626 -17.91 13.64 3.60
N ARG A 627 -17.07 12.67 3.99
CA ARG A 627 -15.59 12.77 3.92
C ARG A 627 -15.01 13.24 2.57
N PHE A 628 -15.39 12.60 1.46
CA PHE A 628 -14.83 12.94 0.14
C PHE A 628 -15.29 14.31 -0.32
N TRP A 629 -16.57 14.58 -0.13
CA TRP A 629 -17.20 15.81 -0.60
C TRP A 629 -16.91 17.01 0.30
N ARG A 630 -16.45 16.78 1.53
CA ARG A 630 -15.84 17.81 2.40
C ARG A 630 -14.36 18.04 2.11
N GLY A 631 -13.77 17.25 1.21
CA GLY A 631 -12.39 17.39 0.79
C GLY A 631 -11.37 16.72 1.72
N VAL A 632 -11.79 15.88 2.69
CA VAL A 632 -10.91 15.27 3.69
C VAL A 632 -11.30 13.81 3.96
N VAL A 633 -10.40 12.88 3.66
CA VAL A 633 -10.58 11.44 3.94
C VAL A 633 -10.34 11.16 5.42
N VAL A 634 -11.27 10.40 6.00
CA VAL A 634 -11.29 10.00 7.41
C VAL A 634 -11.93 8.63 7.53
N PHE A 635 -11.49 7.80 8.47
CA PHE A 635 -12.06 6.46 8.71
C PHE A 635 -12.61 6.30 10.13
N ALA A 636 -13.54 5.35 10.26
CA ALA A 636 -14.00 4.88 11.57
C ALA A 636 -12.93 4.05 12.27
N ALA A 637 -13.03 4.04 13.61
CA ALA A 637 -12.55 2.97 14.46
C ALA A 637 -13.64 2.62 15.50
N GLY A 638 -13.69 1.36 15.93
CA GLY A 638 -14.75 0.88 16.80
C GLY A 638 -16.15 1.18 16.25
N THR A 639 -17.08 1.52 17.14
CA THR A 639 -18.49 1.80 16.78
C THR A 639 -18.83 3.29 16.78
N ARG A 640 -17.96 4.15 17.34
CA ARG A 640 -18.25 5.57 17.60
C ARG A 640 -17.07 6.51 17.33
N THR A 641 -15.88 5.98 17.04
CA THR A 641 -14.66 6.79 16.91
C THR A 641 -14.45 7.29 15.48
N VAL A 642 -14.26 8.59 15.34
CA VAL A 642 -13.65 9.21 14.17
C VAL A 642 -12.15 9.24 14.39
N ARG A 643 -11.36 8.68 13.46
CA ARG A 643 -9.89 8.66 13.58
C ARG A 643 -9.19 9.22 12.35
N TYR A 644 -8.04 9.82 12.59
CA TYR A 644 -7.11 10.32 11.59
C TYR A 644 -5.70 9.77 11.85
N ARG A 645 -4.93 9.64 10.77
CA ARG A 645 -3.54 9.17 10.76
C ARG A 645 -2.77 10.09 9.84
N LEU A 646 -2.29 11.20 10.38
CA LEU A 646 -1.64 12.23 9.59
C LEU A 646 -0.28 11.72 9.08
N SER A 647 0.14 12.20 7.91
CA SER A 647 1.53 12.08 7.47
C SER A 647 2.33 13.26 8.04
N ARG A 648 3.66 13.14 8.08
CA ARG A 648 4.55 14.25 8.46
C ARG A 648 4.46 15.47 7.54
N THR A 649 4.03 15.25 6.30
CA THR A 649 3.88 16.31 5.31
C THR A 649 2.67 17.23 5.55
N PHE A 650 1.94 17.06 6.65
CA PHE A 650 0.92 18.01 7.08
C PHE A 650 1.57 19.31 7.55
N GLY A 651 1.31 20.40 6.83
CA GLY A 651 1.65 21.75 7.27
C GLY A 651 0.42 22.51 7.78
N THR A 652 0.61 23.80 8.06
CA THR A 652 -0.45 24.71 8.53
C THR A 652 -1.68 24.71 7.61
N GLN A 653 -1.49 24.72 6.29
CA GLN A 653 -2.59 24.72 5.31
C GLN A 653 -3.41 23.42 5.39
N GLU A 654 -2.76 22.27 5.49
CA GLU A 654 -3.42 20.97 5.59
C GLU A 654 -4.16 20.84 6.92
N ILE A 655 -3.58 21.33 8.02
CA ILE A 655 -4.24 21.36 9.33
C ILE A 655 -5.47 22.26 9.30
N GLU A 656 -5.36 23.48 8.74
CA GLU A 656 -6.50 24.37 8.54
C GLU A 656 -7.61 23.70 7.73
N THR A 657 -7.25 23.10 6.59
CA THR A 657 -8.20 22.38 5.74
C THR A 657 -8.90 21.23 6.48
N LEU A 658 -8.15 20.46 7.27
CA LEU A 658 -8.66 19.36 8.10
C LEU A 658 -9.71 19.87 9.08
N PHE A 659 -9.41 20.92 9.84
CA PHE A 659 -10.30 21.45 10.86
C PHE A 659 -11.51 22.18 10.27
N ASP A 660 -11.36 22.87 9.13
CA ASP A 660 -12.49 23.47 8.40
C ASP A 660 -13.46 22.41 7.88
N ALA A 661 -12.96 21.26 7.40
CA ALA A 661 -13.80 20.15 6.99
C ALA A 661 -14.49 19.47 8.19
N MET A 662 -13.77 19.33 9.30
CA MET A 662 -14.29 18.75 10.55
C MET A 662 -15.42 19.62 11.12
N ASP A 663 -15.21 20.93 11.25
CA ASP A 663 -16.18 21.89 11.77
C ASP A 663 -17.45 21.89 10.92
N ARG A 664 -17.33 21.97 9.59
CA ARG A 664 -18.49 21.91 8.68
C ARG A 664 -19.26 20.60 8.79
N SER A 665 -18.56 19.47 8.94
CA SER A 665 -19.20 18.16 9.08
C SER A 665 -19.99 18.05 10.39
N LEU A 666 -19.44 18.56 11.50
CA LEU A 666 -20.09 18.60 12.81
C LEU A 666 -21.24 19.60 12.85
N ALA A 667 -21.06 20.80 12.28
CA ALA A 667 -22.11 21.81 12.14
C ALA A 667 -23.32 21.25 11.39
N TRP A 668 -23.08 20.51 10.29
CA TRP A 668 -24.15 19.87 9.53
C TRP A 668 -24.92 18.84 10.37
N LEU A 669 -24.21 17.97 11.09
CA LEU A 669 -24.84 16.97 11.98
C LEU A 669 -25.64 17.62 13.10
N HIS A 670 -25.12 18.71 13.67
CA HIS A 670 -25.79 19.47 14.71
C HIS A 670 -27.09 20.11 14.20
N ALA A 671 -27.05 20.70 13.01
CA ALA A 671 -28.21 21.37 12.40
C ALA A 671 -29.26 20.40 11.84
N ASN A 672 -28.88 19.16 11.48
CA ASN A 672 -29.74 18.20 10.80
C ASN A 672 -29.82 16.86 11.56
N PRO A 673 -30.33 16.84 12.81
CA PRO A 673 -30.43 15.62 13.58
C PRO A 673 -31.37 14.62 12.89
N GLY A 674 -30.95 13.36 12.79
CA GLY A 674 -31.76 12.31 12.15
C GLY A 674 -31.61 12.21 10.62
N HIS A 675 -31.02 13.21 9.95
CA HIS A 675 -30.94 13.26 8.49
C HIS A 675 -29.62 12.70 7.95
N THR A 676 -29.67 12.16 6.74
CA THR A 676 -28.49 11.75 5.97
C THR A 676 -27.94 12.95 5.19
N PRO A 677 -26.63 13.23 5.24
CA PRO A 677 -26.06 14.32 4.47
C PRO A 677 -26.21 14.06 2.97
N PRO A 678 -26.43 15.11 2.17
CA PRO A 678 -26.44 14.95 0.72
C PRO A 678 -25.07 14.42 0.27
N ALA A 679 -25.07 13.51 -0.69
CA ALA A 679 -23.83 12.95 -1.23
C ALA A 679 -22.97 14.04 -1.89
N TRP A 680 -23.54 15.15 -2.32
CA TRP A 680 -22.84 16.27 -2.93
C TRP A 680 -23.59 17.54 -2.53
N LEU A 681 -22.93 18.52 -1.91
CA LEU A 681 -23.33 19.91 -1.61
C LEU A 681 -22.55 20.37 -0.34
N ASP A 682 -22.28 21.67 -0.22
CA ASP A 682 -21.60 22.37 0.91
C ASP A 682 -20.06 22.56 0.89
N VAL A 683 -19.39 22.46 -0.26
CA VAL A 683 -18.06 23.09 -0.38
C VAL A 683 -18.17 24.27 -1.32
N ALA A 684 -17.86 25.46 -0.81
CA ALA A 684 -17.60 26.61 -1.65
C ALA A 684 -16.57 26.18 -2.70
N GLN A 685 -16.93 26.27 -3.98
CA GLN A 685 -15.98 25.97 -5.04
C GLN A 685 -14.76 26.87 -4.82
N PHE A 686 -13.61 26.26 -4.50
CA PHE A 686 -12.35 26.98 -4.64
C PHE A 686 -12.24 27.29 -6.13
N LYS A 687 -12.40 28.57 -6.49
CA LYS A 687 -12.36 29.01 -7.88
C LYS A 687 -11.13 28.39 -8.53
N VAL A 688 -11.37 27.61 -9.57
CA VAL A 688 -10.32 27.10 -10.43
C VAL A 688 -9.73 28.31 -11.14
N GLU A 689 -8.66 28.88 -10.61
CA GLU A 689 -7.84 29.82 -11.37
C GLU A 689 -7.02 29.03 -12.39
N LEU A 690 -7.69 28.66 -13.47
CA LEU A 690 -7.07 28.53 -14.78
C LEU A 690 -7.34 29.84 -15.49
N ASP A 691 -6.45 30.81 -15.32
CA ASP A 691 -6.43 31.99 -16.18
C ASP A 691 -5.78 31.57 -17.52
N GLU A 692 -6.58 30.91 -18.34
CA GLU A 692 -6.37 30.82 -19.79
C GLU A 692 -7.39 31.75 -20.42
N GLY A 693 -7.06 33.05 -20.58
CA GLY A 693 -8.00 33.98 -21.20
C GLY A 693 -7.78 35.48 -21.09
N ARG A 694 -6.64 35.97 -20.60
CA ARG A 694 -6.32 37.41 -20.68
C ARG A 694 -5.71 37.75 -22.03
N ASP A 695 -6.51 38.34 -22.93
CA ASP A 695 -6.06 38.83 -24.23
C ASP A 695 -4.96 39.91 -24.13
N ASP A 696 -4.85 40.55 -22.97
CA ASP A 696 -3.87 41.58 -22.66
C ASP A 696 -2.56 41.01 -22.08
N VAL A 697 -2.40 39.70 -21.91
CA VAL A 697 -1.16 39.07 -21.46
C VAL A 697 -0.75 37.92 -22.37
N ARG A 698 0.53 37.87 -22.76
CA ARG A 698 1.09 36.75 -23.52
C ARG A 698 2.35 36.21 -22.85
N VAL A 699 2.56 34.90 -22.96
CA VAL A 699 3.79 34.22 -22.55
C VAL A 699 4.40 33.56 -23.78
N ARG A 700 5.69 33.81 -24.04
CA ARG A 700 6.36 33.30 -25.23
C ARG A 700 7.82 32.95 -24.96
N ARG A 701 8.33 32.00 -25.74
CA ARG A 701 9.75 31.66 -25.81
C ARG A 701 10.49 32.70 -26.66
N ILE A 702 11.68 33.08 -26.22
CA ILE A 702 12.54 34.04 -26.91
C ILE A 702 13.44 33.33 -27.91
N ARG A 703 13.56 33.93 -29.10
CA ARG A 703 14.45 33.46 -30.16
C ARG A 703 15.83 34.12 -30.02
N LYS A 704 16.86 33.47 -30.53
CA LYS A 704 18.26 33.94 -30.40
C LYS A 704 18.49 35.33 -31.01
N ASP A 705 17.75 35.70 -32.06
CA ASP A 705 17.81 37.02 -32.71
C ASP A 705 17.20 38.15 -31.88
N GLU A 706 16.43 37.84 -30.83
CA GLU A 706 15.81 38.81 -29.92
C GLU A 706 16.55 38.93 -28.58
N ALA A 707 17.67 38.21 -28.41
CA ALA A 707 18.34 38.02 -27.12
C ALA A 707 18.79 39.32 -26.45
N ASP A 708 19.51 40.20 -27.15
CA ASP A 708 20.08 41.41 -26.56
C ASP A 708 18.99 42.38 -26.09
N ALA A 709 17.96 42.60 -26.91
CA ALA A 709 16.86 43.50 -26.59
C ALA A 709 16.01 42.99 -25.41
N VAL A 710 15.80 41.66 -25.33
CA VAL A 710 15.04 41.08 -24.23
C VAL A 710 15.86 41.03 -22.94
N LEU A 711 17.16 40.73 -23.02
CA LEU A 711 18.06 40.73 -21.86
C LEU A 711 18.08 42.12 -21.20
N GLU A 712 18.15 43.20 -21.97
CA GLU A 712 18.09 44.56 -21.45
C GLU A 712 16.76 44.82 -20.70
N ALA A 713 15.63 44.43 -21.29
CA ALA A 713 14.31 44.54 -20.64
C ALA A 713 14.16 43.67 -19.38
N VAL A 714 14.81 42.50 -19.33
CA VAL A 714 14.84 41.65 -18.13
C VAL A 714 15.66 42.29 -17.02
N LEU A 715 16.82 42.87 -17.33
CA LEU A 715 17.65 43.60 -16.36
C LEU A 715 16.91 44.82 -15.81
N GLU A 716 16.15 45.53 -16.64
CA GLU A 716 15.27 46.60 -16.19
C GLU A 716 14.17 46.10 -15.24
N LEU A 717 13.54 44.96 -15.56
CA LEU A 717 12.56 44.33 -14.66
C LEU A 717 13.21 43.98 -13.32
N GLU A 718 14.36 43.29 -13.31
CA GLU A 718 15.06 42.96 -12.07
C GLU A 718 15.45 44.21 -11.27
N ALA A 719 15.87 45.28 -11.93
CA ALA A 719 16.19 46.53 -11.26
C ALA A 719 14.97 47.17 -10.56
N ARG A 720 13.75 46.97 -11.08
CA ARG A 720 12.49 47.39 -10.44
C ARG A 720 12.06 46.46 -9.30
N VAL A 721 12.31 45.16 -9.42
CA VAL A 721 11.78 44.14 -8.49
C VAL A 721 12.71 43.87 -7.32
N TYR A 722 14.02 43.89 -7.54
CA TYR A 722 15.04 43.52 -6.57
C TYR A 722 15.96 44.69 -6.20
N GLU A 723 16.33 44.73 -4.92
CA GLU A 723 17.41 45.55 -4.40
C GLU A 723 18.75 45.20 -5.08
N PRO A 724 19.71 46.14 -5.19
CA PRO A 724 20.97 45.91 -5.91
C PRO A 724 21.74 44.64 -5.51
N ALA A 725 21.67 44.25 -4.24
CA ALA A 725 22.34 43.06 -3.70
C ALA A 725 21.71 41.71 -4.16
N ARG A 726 20.51 41.73 -4.75
CA ARG A 726 19.78 40.54 -5.22
C ARG A 726 19.60 40.49 -6.73
N ARG A 727 20.23 41.39 -7.46
CA ARG A 727 20.22 41.40 -8.92
C ARG A 727 21.23 40.40 -9.43
N ASP A 728 20.86 39.66 -10.46
CA ASP A 728 21.75 38.69 -11.07
C ASP A 728 22.77 39.39 -11.98
N ASP A 729 23.94 38.75 -12.15
CA ASP A 729 24.96 39.26 -13.07
C ASP A 729 24.41 39.22 -14.52
N PRO A 730 24.50 40.29 -15.32
CA PRO A 730 24.13 40.27 -16.72
C PRO A 730 24.78 39.13 -17.53
N ALA A 731 26.03 38.77 -17.23
CA ALA A 731 26.71 37.64 -17.86
C ALA A 731 26.09 36.29 -17.46
N TRP A 732 25.60 36.18 -16.22
CA TRP A 732 24.87 35.01 -15.72
C TRP A 732 23.55 34.82 -16.45
N LEU A 733 22.74 35.87 -16.59
CA LEU A 733 21.45 35.79 -17.29
C LEU A 733 21.60 35.55 -18.79
N ARG A 734 22.68 36.06 -19.41
CA ARG A 734 22.97 35.87 -20.84
C ARG A 734 23.04 34.39 -21.24
N MET A 735 23.44 33.51 -20.34
CA MET A 735 23.53 32.07 -20.61
C MET A 735 22.20 31.45 -21.06
N ALA A 736 21.06 31.99 -20.63
CA ALA A 736 19.74 31.53 -21.06
C ALA A 736 19.42 31.81 -22.53
N PHE A 737 20.14 32.74 -23.16
CA PHE A 737 19.93 33.13 -24.56
C PHE A 737 20.93 32.46 -25.53
N GLU A 738 21.88 31.71 -25.00
CA GLU A 738 22.89 30.98 -25.76
C GLU A 738 22.38 29.61 -26.25
N GLU A 739 23.27 28.81 -26.85
CA GLU A 739 22.93 27.43 -27.23
C GLU A 739 22.48 26.60 -26.01
N ASP A 740 21.45 25.77 -26.22
CA ASP A 740 20.72 25.01 -25.19
C ASP A 740 20.08 25.84 -24.06
N GLY A 741 20.20 27.17 -24.07
CA GLY A 741 19.53 28.06 -23.14
C GLY A 741 18.01 28.10 -23.33
N ILE A 742 17.30 28.44 -22.27
CA ILE A 742 15.85 28.58 -22.23
C ILE A 742 15.53 29.98 -21.70
N ALA A 743 14.92 30.80 -22.54
CA ALA A 743 14.39 32.10 -22.16
C ALA A 743 12.90 32.19 -22.49
N VAL A 744 12.08 32.39 -21.46
CA VAL A 744 10.63 32.58 -21.56
C VAL A 744 10.26 33.89 -20.88
N VAL A 745 9.42 34.69 -21.52
CA VAL A 745 8.95 35.98 -20.96
C VAL A 745 7.43 36.06 -20.94
N ALA A 746 6.92 36.83 -19.99
CA ALA A 746 5.54 37.27 -19.92
C ALA A 746 5.50 38.77 -20.25
N GLU A 747 4.60 39.15 -21.15
CA GLU A 747 4.40 40.51 -21.60
C GLU A 747 2.93 40.90 -21.44
N ALA A 748 2.66 42.10 -20.95
CA ALA A 748 1.32 42.69 -20.91
C ALA A 748 1.18 43.79 -21.96
N ASN A 749 0.02 43.87 -22.59
CA ASN A 749 -0.33 44.95 -23.49
C ASN A 749 -0.79 46.17 -22.66
N VAL A 750 0.06 47.19 -22.60
CA VAL A 750 -0.20 48.46 -21.90
C VAL A 750 -0.12 49.57 -22.93
N ASP A 751 -1.19 50.36 -23.05
CA ASP A 751 -1.27 51.52 -23.97
C ASP A 751 -0.96 51.20 -25.45
N GLY A 752 -1.25 49.98 -25.90
CA GLY A 752 -1.02 49.52 -27.28
C GLY A 752 0.39 48.98 -27.55
N GLY A 753 1.23 48.84 -26.52
CA GLY A 753 2.56 48.24 -26.59
C GLY A 753 2.73 47.04 -25.65
N TRP A 754 3.54 46.07 -26.04
CA TRP A 754 3.86 44.91 -25.19
C TRP A 754 5.02 45.25 -24.25
N LYS A 755 4.75 45.27 -22.94
CA LYS A 755 5.73 45.51 -21.90
C LYS A 755 6.07 44.21 -21.18
N LEU A 756 7.36 43.95 -20.96
CA LEU A 756 7.84 42.80 -20.19
C LEU A 756 7.45 42.96 -18.70
N ILE A 757 6.73 41.97 -18.19
CA ILE A 757 6.22 41.89 -16.81
C ILE A 757 6.72 40.66 -16.05
N GLY A 758 7.36 39.71 -16.73
CA GLY A 758 8.00 38.57 -16.08
C GLY A 758 8.94 37.80 -16.99
N SER A 759 9.84 37.02 -16.39
CA SER A 759 10.79 36.15 -17.09
C SER A 759 11.04 34.85 -16.31
N ALA A 760 11.35 33.78 -17.04
CA ALA A 760 11.89 32.53 -16.52
C ALA A 760 13.04 32.10 -17.42
N LEU A 761 14.23 31.99 -16.83
CA LEU A 761 15.50 31.80 -17.51
C LEU A 761 16.19 30.54 -16.99
N ALA A 762 16.64 29.67 -17.88
CA ALA A 762 17.41 28.49 -17.55
C ALA A 762 18.57 28.24 -18.54
N ALA A 763 19.61 27.58 -18.09
CA ALA A 763 20.79 27.21 -18.90
C ALA A 763 21.22 25.77 -18.59
N PRO A 764 22.10 25.15 -19.39
CA PRO A 764 22.70 23.86 -19.02
C PRO A 764 23.29 23.89 -17.62
N LEU A 765 23.07 22.82 -16.84
CA LEU A 765 23.59 22.69 -15.47
C LEU A 765 25.11 22.90 -15.40
N GLU A 766 25.82 22.48 -16.45
CA GLU A 766 27.27 22.58 -16.59
C GLU A 766 27.76 24.04 -16.58
N ARG A 767 26.92 25.01 -16.93
CA ARG A 767 27.27 26.43 -16.87
C ARG A 767 27.05 27.06 -15.49
N ALA A 768 26.39 26.31 -14.59
CA ALA A 768 26.07 26.74 -13.24
C ALA A 768 26.98 26.11 -12.17
N GLU A 769 28.05 25.40 -12.55
CA GLU A 769 28.97 24.70 -11.63
C GLU A 769 29.58 25.62 -10.55
N ALA A 770 29.80 26.90 -10.87
CA ALA A 770 30.34 27.88 -9.92
C ALA A 770 29.35 28.29 -8.80
N VAL A 771 28.09 27.84 -8.88
CA VAL A 771 27.06 28.11 -7.88
C VAL A 771 26.98 26.92 -6.92
N GLU A 772 26.80 27.22 -5.62
CA GLU A 772 26.60 26.18 -4.61
C GLU A 772 25.24 25.46 -4.81
N GLY A 773 25.29 24.13 -4.82
CA GLY A 773 24.19 23.23 -5.18
C GLY A 773 24.53 22.44 -6.45
N PRO A 774 24.61 23.10 -7.62
CA PRO A 774 25.08 22.48 -8.87
C PRO A 774 26.38 21.69 -8.77
N ASP A 775 27.36 22.20 -8.01
CA ASP A 775 28.66 21.55 -7.75
C ASP A 775 28.54 20.14 -7.13
N ARG A 776 27.41 19.85 -6.48
CA ARG A 776 27.12 18.57 -5.81
C ARG A 776 25.96 17.81 -6.47
N ASP A 777 25.46 18.28 -7.61
CA ASP A 777 24.35 17.63 -8.29
C ASP A 777 24.84 16.33 -8.97
N PRO A 778 24.25 15.15 -8.66
CA PRO A 778 24.65 13.88 -9.27
C PRO A 778 24.37 13.78 -10.78
N MET A 779 23.73 14.79 -11.37
CA MET A 779 23.51 14.92 -12.81
C MET A 779 24.52 15.84 -13.51
N LEU A 780 25.39 16.54 -12.77
CA LEU A 780 26.45 17.35 -13.34
C LEU A 780 27.35 16.49 -14.24
N GLY A 781 27.63 16.96 -15.45
CA GLY A 781 28.45 16.24 -16.45
C GLY A 781 27.70 15.18 -17.26
N LYS A 782 26.42 14.91 -16.97
CA LYS A 782 25.56 14.04 -17.81
C LYS A 782 24.91 14.79 -18.96
N GLU A 783 25.01 16.11 -18.97
CA GLU A 783 24.47 17.03 -19.98
C GLU A 783 22.98 16.81 -20.27
N ASN A 784 22.22 16.45 -19.24
CA ASN A 784 20.80 16.10 -19.35
C ASN A 784 19.91 16.91 -18.39
N THR A 785 20.46 17.96 -17.77
CA THR A 785 19.76 18.76 -16.77
C THR A 785 19.91 20.25 -17.08
N ALA A 786 18.81 20.99 -17.04
CA ALA A 786 18.80 22.45 -17.09
C ALA A 786 18.78 23.02 -15.67
N TYR A 787 19.52 24.10 -15.42
CA TYR A 787 19.47 24.87 -14.18
C TYR A 787 18.64 26.14 -14.38
N SER A 788 17.60 26.33 -13.55
CA SER A 788 16.77 27.53 -13.51
C SER A 788 17.56 28.66 -12.87
N LEU A 789 18.01 29.60 -13.71
CA LEU A 789 18.86 30.73 -13.32
C LEU A 789 18.07 31.75 -12.51
N ALA A 790 16.93 32.20 -13.05
CA ALA A 790 16.12 33.25 -12.48
C ALA A 790 14.65 33.13 -12.92
N ILE A 791 13.72 33.39 -12.00
CA ILE A 791 12.31 33.61 -12.30
C ILE A 791 11.88 34.91 -11.63
N THR A 792 11.54 35.91 -12.43
CA THR A 792 11.22 37.25 -11.97
C THR A 792 9.81 37.63 -12.43
N MET A 793 9.03 38.21 -11.53
CA MET A 793 7.66 38.66 -11.82
C MET A 793 7.45 40.04 -11.20
N ASP A 794 6.92 40.96 -12.01
CA ASP A 794 6.52 42.30 -11.58
C ASP A 794 5.47 42.19 -10.45
N PRO A 795 5.68 42.84 -9.28
CA PRO A 795 4.77 42.78 -8.14
C PRO A 795 3.31 43.08 -8.45
N GLU A 796 3.03 43.99 -9.39
CA GLU A 796 1.67 44.36 -9.78
C GLU A 796 0.91 43.23 -10.49
N TRP A 797 1.65 42.26 -11.05
CA TRP A 797 1.12 41.14 -11.83
C TRP A 797 1.22 39.80 -11.08
N ARG A 798 1.49 39.83 -9.77
CA ARG A 798 1.49 38.64 -8.90
C ARG A 798 0.07 38.28 -8.46
N GLY A 799 -0.11 37.04 -8.02
CA GLY A 799 -1.40 36.56 -7.47
C GLY A 799 -2.43 36.13 -8.51
N ILE A 800 -2.21 36.40 -9.80
CA ILE A 800 -3.13 36.03 -10.91
C ILE A 800 -2.66 34.79 -11.70
N GLY A 801 -1.74 34.00 -11.15
CA GLY A 801 -1.30 32.74 -11.77
C GLY A 801 -0.20 32.84 -12.84
N LEU A 802 0.26 34.03 -13.24
CA LEU A 802 1.29 34.18 -14.28
C LEU A 802 2.63 33.52 -13.95
N GLY A 803 3.09 33.53 -12.69
CA GLY A 803 4.32 32.84 -12.30
C GLY A 803 4.26 31.33 -12.52
N ARG A 804 3.06 30.73 -12.36
CA ARG A 804 2.81 29.32 -12.68
C ARG A 804 2.83 29.07 -14.19
N THR A 805 2.29 30.00 -14.98
CA THR A 805 2.34 29.93 -16.44
C THR A 805 3.76 30.03 -16.96
N LEU A 806 4.56 31.00 -16.48
CA LEU A 806 5.98 31.09 -16.81
C LEU A 806 6.73 29.80 -16.49
N LYS A 807 6.56 29.25 -15.29
CA LYS A 807 7.24 28.00 -14.90
C LYS A 807 6.86 26.82 -15.80
N ARG A 808 5.58 26.72 -16.18
CA ARG A 808 5.11 25.68 -17.11
C ARG A 808 5.79 25.81 -18.47
N GLU A 809 5.83 27.01 -19.02
CA GLU A 809 6.42 27.24 -20.34
C GLU A 809 7.96 27.08 -20.33
N GLU A 810 8.64 27.41 -19.22
CA GLU A 810 10.06 27.08 -19.00
C GLU A 810 10.28 25.55 -19.05
N LEU A 811 9.44 24.78 -18.34
CA LEU A 811 9.52 23.30 -18.32
C LEU A 811 9.19 22.68 -19.68
N ARG A 812 8.19 23.21 -20.40
CA ARG A 812 7.85 22.77 -21.76
C ARG A 812 8.99 23.02 -22.73
N ALA A 813 9.58 24.22 -22.69
CA ALA A 813 10.73 24.56 -23.51
C ALA A 813 11.93 23.65 -23.22
N ALA A 814 12.19 23.32 -21.94
CA ALA A 814 13.21 22.35 -21.56
C ALA A 814 12.94 20.95 -22.14
N ARG A 815 11.68 20.48 -22.02
CA ARG A 815 11.25 19.16 -22.49
C ARG A 815 11.29 19.02 -24.00
N GLU A 816 11.05 20.11 -24.74
CA GLU A 816 11.03 20.12 -26.21
C GLU A 816 12.41 20.23 -26.85
N LEU A 817 13.42 20.71 -26.12
CA LEU A 817 14.78 20.75 -26.62
C LEU A 817 15.29 19.34 -26.96
N ARG A 818 16.00 19.23 -28.09
CA ARG A 818 16.56 17.99 -28.62
C ARG A 818 18.04 18.15 -28.91
N ARG A 819 18.79 17.08 -28.70
CA ARG A 819 20.17 16.95 -29.18
C ARG A 819 20.16 16.70 -30.69
N ALA A 820 21.35 16.77 -31.32
CA ALA A 820 21.51 16.53 -32.75
C ALA A 820 21.05 15.12 -33.21
N ASP A 821 21.07 14.13 -32.31
CA ASP A 821 20.61 12.75 -32.54
C ASP A 821 19.09 12.57 -32.39
N GLY A 822 18.34 13.63 -32.07
CA GLY A 822 16.90 13.60 -31.86
C GLY A 822 16.48 13.12 -30.47
N ALA A 823 17.41 12.81 -29.56
CA ALA A 823 17.08 12.50 -28.17
C ALA A 823 16.73 13.79 -27.39
N PRO A 824 15.90 13.70 -26.32
CA PRO A 824 15.65 14.83 -25.42
C PRO A 824 16.95 15.42 -24.88
N ARG A 825 17.12 16.75 -24.99
CA ARG A 825 18.28 17.45 -24.42
C ARG A 825 18.27 17.38 -22.90
N TYR A 826 17.11 17.63 -22.30
CA TYR A 826 16.93 17.64 -20.86
C TYR A 826 15.95 16.56 -20.41
N ARG A 827 16.33 15.84 -19.36
CA ARG A 827 15.45 14.97 -18.56
C ARG A 827 14.92 15.69 -17.32
N PHE A 828 15.69 16.64 -16.81
CA PHE A 828 15.39 17.35 -15.57
C PHE A 828 15.57 18.85 -15.72
N LEU A 829 14.84 19.59 -14.88
CA LEU A 829 15.13 20.98 -14.57
C LEU A 829 15.35 21.10 -13.06
N THR A 830 16.46 21.74 -12.65
CA THR A 830 16.84 21.92 -11.25
C THR A 830 16.94 23.39 -10.90
N GLY A 831 16.93 23.73 -9.61
CA GLY A 831 17.07 25.11 -9.14
C GLY A 831 17.07 25.22 -7.63
N ARG A 832 17.08 26.46 -7.12
CA ARG A 832 17.07 26.75 -5.68
C ARG A 832 15.88 27.60 -5.28
N ASN A 833 15.26 27.26 -4.16
CA ASN A 833 14.26 28.07 -3.50
C ASN A 833 14.77 28.47 -2.12
N ARG A 834 14.83 29.77 -1.83
CA ARG A 834 15.15 30.26 -0.48
C ARG A 834 14.04 29.83 0.48
N MET A 835 14.40 29.12 1.55
CA MET A 835 13.44 28.70 2.57
C MET A 835 12.85 29.94 3.27
N ASP A 836 11.60 29.83 3.74
CA ASP A 836 10.81 30.86 4.43
C ASP A 836 10.40 32.10 3.61
N GLN A 837 11.13 32.48 2.57
CA GLN A 837 10.84 33.66 1.74
C GLN A 837 10.19 33.33 0.39
N THR A 838 10.33 32.09 -0.11
CA THR A 838 9.84 31.70 -1.45
C THR A 838 8.83 30.55 -1.41
N ALA A 839 8.04 30.44 -0.34
CA ALA A 839 7.04 29.39 -0.17
C ALA A 839 6.06 29.26 -1.36
N ALA A 840 5.68 30.37 -1.98
CA ALA A 840 4.84 30.38 -3.17
C ALA A 840 5.51 29.72 -4.40
N MET A 841 6.81 29.93 -4.60
CA MET A 841 7.55 29.33 -5.71
C MET A 841 7.86 27.86 -5.47
N ALA A 842 8.23 27.50 -4.23
CA ALA A 842 8.34 26.11 -3.82
C ALA A 842 7.02 25.34 -4.08
N ARG A 843 5.87 25.96 -3.78
CA ARG A 843 4.55 25.39 -4.08
C ARG A 843 4.31 25.21 -5.58
N ILE A 844 4.65 26.19 -6.40
CA ILE A 844 4.53 26.10 -7.86
C ILE A 844 5.40 24.94 -8.38
N ASN A 845 6.66 24.86 -7.96
CA ASN A 845 7.58 23.80 -8.38
C ASN A 845 7.07 22.40 -7.96
N ARG A 846 6.62 22.24 -6.71
CA ARG A 846 6.05 20.98 -6.22
C ARG A 846 4.80 20.56 -7.01
N SER A 847 3.98 21.52 -7.45
CA SER A 847 2.81 21.22 -8.30
C SER A 847 3.16 20.64 -9.67
N PHE A 848 4.40 20.84 -10.14
CA PHE A 848 4.99 20.27 -11.34
C PHE A 848 5.91 19.06 -11.07
N GLY A 849 5.85 18.49 -9.86
CA GLY A 849 6.61 17.28 -9.53
C GLY A 849 8.01 17.53 -8.97
N ALA A 850 8.33 18.76 -8.54
CA ALA A 850 9.59 19.03 -7.85
C ALA A 850 9.72 18.17 -6.58
N HIS A 851 10.90 17.58 -6.39
CA HIS A 851 11.33 16.96 -5.14
C HIS A 851 12.61 17.64 -4.66
N GLU A 852 12.78 17.73 -3.35
CA GLU A 852 14.02 18.20 -2.75
C GLU A 852 15.15 17.18 -2.97
N VAL A 853 16.32 17.68 -3.37
CA VAL A 853 17.53 16.87 -3.54
C VAL A 853 18.43 17.05 -2.31
N VAL A 854 18.63 18.30 -1.89
CA VAL A 854 19.43 18.68 -0.71
C VAL A 854 19.00 20.04 -0.17
N VAL A 855 19.16 20.25 1.14
CA VAL A 855 19.06 21.58 1.76
C VAL A 855 20.46 22.15 1.93
N LEU A 856 20.65 23.38 1.45
CA LEU A 856 21.90 24.13 1.53
C LEU A 856 21.79 25.16 2.64
N ASP A 857 22.81 25.28 3.49
CA ASP A 857 22.91 26.25 4.58
C ASP A 857 23.84 27.42 4.22
N ASN A 858 23.81 28.53 4.96
CA ASN A 858 24.63 29.73 4.73
C ASN A 858 24.45 30.38 3.34
N GLN A 859 23.24 30.34 2.80
CA GLN A 859 22.97 30.74 1.43
C GLN A 859 22.82 32.26 1.31
N TYR A 860 23.00 32.79 0.09
CA TYR A 860 22.77 34.21 -0.23
C TYR A 860 23.57 35.21 0.64
N GLY A 861 24.72 34.81 1.17
CA GLY A 861 25.59 35.66 2.00
C GLY A 861 25.10 35.83 3.45
N GLU A 862 24.12 35.05 3.89
CA GLU A 862 23.53 35.13 5.24
C GLU A 862 23.70 33.78 5.97
N ALA A 863 24.34 33.78 7.15
CA ALA A 863 24.67 32.55 7.89
C ALA A 863 23.43 31.72 8.31
N SER A 864 22.28 32.35 8.52
CA SER A 864 21.03 31.67 8.89
C SER A 864 20.14 31.31 7.68
N ALA A 865 20.50 31.71 6.46
CA ALA A 865 19.63 31.55 5.31
C ALA A 865 19.68 30.14 4.71
N ARG A 866 18.50 29.51 4.71
CA ARG A 866 18.14 28.20 4.14
C ARG A 866 17.95 28.23 2.61
N ALA A 867 18.41 27.27 1.81
CA ALA A 867 17.87 27.05 0.47
C ALA A 867 17.58 25.57 0.16
N SER A 868 16.39 25.29 -0.38
CA SER A 868 16.03 23.99 -0.92
C SER A 868 16.52 23.89 -2.37
N TYR A 869 17.46 22.99 -2.63
CA TYR A 869 17.86 22.61 -3.99
C TYR A 869 16.92 21.52 -4.49
N TYR A 870 16.13 21.82 -5.52
CA TYR A 870 15.01 21.00 -5.99
C TYR A 870 15.22 20.52 -7.42
N ARG A 871 14.63 19.37 -7.77
CA ARG A 871 14.64 18.84 -9.14
C ARG A 871 13.23 18.50 -9.62
N ILE A 872 12.92 18.90 -10.85
CA ILE A 872 11.67 18.63 -11.56
C ILE A 872 11.93 17.64 -12.71
N PRO A 873 11.26 16.47 -12.74
CA PRO A 873 11.29 15.59 -13.89
C PRO A 873 10.46 16.17 -15.04
N LEU A 874 10.99 16.12 -16.27
CA LEU A 874 10.29 16.64 -17.45
C LEU A 874 9.35 15.61 -18.11
N ALA A 875 9.50 14.33 -17.77
CA ALA A 875 8.70 13.20 -18.23
C ALA A 875 8.25 12.32 -17.05
N ALA A 876 7.53 11.22 -17.33
CA ALA A 876 7.27 10.18 -16.35
C ALA A 876 8.58 9.73 -15.67
N TYR A 877 8.47 9.31 -14.40
CA TYR A 877 9.62 8.80 -13.68
C TYR A 877 10.14 7.54 -14.37
N ALA A 878 11.21 7.69 -15.15
CA ALA A 878 11.91 6.59 -15.79
C ALA A 878 13.20 6.31 -15.02
N PRO A 879 13.48 5.05 -14.62
CA PRO A 879 14.76 4.73 -14.01
C PRO A 879 15.90 4.98 -15.01
N VAL A 880 17.07 5.35 -14.50
CA VAL A 880 18.31 5.29 -15.28
C VAL A 880 18.64 3.80 -15.46
N SER A 881 18.84 3.31 -16.69
CA SER A 881 19.16 1.89 -16.90
C SER A 881 20.52 1.57 -16.28
N ARG A 882 20.67 0.34 -15.74
CA ARG A 882 21.89 -0.18 -15.11
C ARG A 882 23.11 -0.25 -16.04
N ASP A 883 22.95 -0.02 -17.34
CA ASP A 883 24.03 -0.11 -18.32
C ASP A 883 24.98 1.10 -18.18
N GLY A 884 25.90 1.00 -17.21
CA GLY A 884 27.04 1.91 -17.07
C GLY A 884 27.26 2.54 -15.71
N VAL A 885 26.47 2.19 -14.68
CA VAL A 885 26.61 2.79 -13.35
C VAL A 885 26.65 1.71 -12.26
N HIS A 886 27.86 1.23 -11.96
CA HIS A 886 28.14 0.64 -10.65
C HIS A 886 28.21 1.78 -9.63
N THR A 887 27.07 2.35 -9.24
CA THR A 887 27.04 3.24 -8.08
C THR A 887 27.08 2.37 -6.83
N LYS A 888 28.20 2.45 -6.12
CA LYS A 888 28.17 2.34 -4.66
C LYS A 888 26.96 3.15 -4.14
N PRO A 889 26.28 2.68 -3.08
CA PRO A 889 25.27 3.49 -2.41
C PRO A 889 25.84 4.88 -2.06
N PRO A 890 25.00 5.93 -1.99
CA PRO A 890 25.45 7.27 -1.64
C PRO A 890 26.32 7.24 -0.38
N GLU A 891 27.43 7.97 -0.35
CA GLU A 891 28.22 8.12 0.87
C GLU A 891 27.32 8.58 2.02
N GLY A 892 27.28 7.80 3.10
CA GLY A 892 26.36 8.00 4.24
C GLY A 892 25.19 7.02 4.31
N VAL A 893 24.97 6.18 3.28
CA VAL A 893 24.12 4.99 3.36
C VAL A 893 25.02 3.77 3.35
N ASP A 894 25.53 3.40 4.53
CA ASP A 894 26.27 2.14 4.69
C ASP A 894 25.26 0.99 4.60
N VAL A 895 25.35 0.21 3.51
CA VAL A 895 24.52 -0.98 3.26
C VAL A 895 25.14 -2.19 3.94
#